data_AF-A0A3D1UUK3-F1
#
_entry.id   AF-A0A3D1UUK3-F1
#
_cell.length_a   1.000
_cell.length_b   1.000
_cell.length_c   1.000
_cell.angle_alpha   90.00
_cell.angle_beta   90.00
_cell.angle_gamma   90.00
#
_symmetry.space_group_name_H-M   'P 1'
#
loop_
_entity.id
_entity.type
_entity.pdbx_description
1 polymer ?
#
loop_
_entity_poly.entity_id
_entity_poly.type
_entity_poly.pdbx_seq_one_letter_code
_entity_poly.pdbx_strand_id
1 'polypeptide(L)'
;MKKLLTALFSALLFCCAAAPEQMKASLPEMKRRPVMDGTLSAGEWKDGIQVYGLVRHNSPYLSSRQGTLYFGMDKEYFYFAAKTELPPENVPLLNKVKKRDGAVYLDDNVEVVICPPDEKFVYQLIVNPSGVLFDRKYPVVNGGTTATDYKPWDPAVEFKSKLENGFWTLEARIPLKEFGFQETPRPGDVWKVLAGRSWQYPAEQTTLKKTLVFSNPEEMALFQWNPDTPHISFTGLGKDAAKGDFRIEFTVTNPSPAPREIQHRISVVSDAAPRSLDSTLTVPPGKTVPVVLEFSEKTNVIRTLSAAFKDMKTGKTLYERTFIYDPALKTRWINPNQKRSAELEIGVYPYYKKVRARFGNPVEQVSGWQRGIFRIQSKDGKPVAERNGVKTSYGFETEFPFEPQAGEYILSAELTDANGKKVTKSRSFLIEKFPWEHNSIGCDRVIIPPFKAITCPTERSAEATLTGYRFRDGFFDRVTAADTENILAAPIRLTINGETAKETSFRFTEQSPDRIGTESGLRWSGGTVQVRGVMDYDGFYRFTMKFRPDGMQKINSAVLTVPLKKEYVKLIHSLCNRMKYNDAKFLPEKDGVIWRSSQSAKTPQLSGSFRPYVWIGRLGKGIAWMSESDRGWSLNPDGDALEVVSLPDRTELRIHLVNLPTEWEKEFTLEQAFQATPVKPQPDYRRKLLERATLPNGWNLCTFAGSSCWGSWGSTFFFPLGKDYSFVNYLAAKKFTPESEKQIVSGFVKRHGGGFSEAQKSFLKRHLERGILYAKQAKYKVPYLNSRFSHLDWREYKTYMDEWWCSDYRAGNADDYNNTPVKSYQDMALYYLRRLVREGMDGIYYDNIRDWSNPNPVTGPAWRRRDGQMQPYFDIFALREFVRRTAVMLYQEKKTFPDGRPVLTLHMTNTNLVPVLAFGTIALDLEAEYGSKDFQDRFTEGYLQSCTLGLQTGVIPEILVQITGKNREFVTRTFLAVTLAYDLPFVMNGGGLTGEWSKVWRRLYQWGYSTPEVKVAPCWNPATLKSDRSDWRITTYRKGKELVAAVSNFGDTAEGTLDLSGVHAVRAVDWESGRELPVGNGSLPLKLQKHDFRLIHITTK
;
A
#
# COMPACT_ATOMS: atom_id res chain seq x y z
N MET A 1 -42.26 36.19 23.86
CA MET A 1 -41.52 34.91 23.84
C MET A 1 -41.48 34.20 22.48
N LYS A 2 -42.55 34.16 21.67
CA LYS A 2 -42.52 33.51 20.33
C LYS A 2 -41.59 34.16 19.29
N LYS A 3 -41.39 35.50 19.31
CA LYS A 3 -40.43 36.18 18.40
C LYS A 3 -38.94 35.97 18.76
N LEU A 4 -38.62 35.62 20.03
CA LEU A 4 -37.25 35.32 20.45
C LEU A 4 -36.84 33.87 20.10
N LEU A 5 -37.78 32.92 20.16
CA LEU A 5 -37.54 31.52 19.75
C LEU A 5 -37.38 31.36 18.23
N THR A 6 -38.07 32.19 17.42
CA THR A 6 -38.01 32.08 15.95
C THR A 6 -36.69 32.67 15.39
N ALA A 7 -36.12 33.67 16.07
CA ALA A 7 -34.79 34.20 15.74
C ALA A 7 -33.64 33.24 16.13
N LEU A 8 -33.76 32.55 17.28
CA LEU A 8 -32.80 31.50 17.66
C LEU A 8 -32.88 30.25 16.77
N PHE A 9 -34.08 29.83 16.34
CA PHE A 9 -34.22 28.66 15.45
C PHE A 9 -33.73 28.94 14.02
N SER A 10 -33.86 30.17 13.52
CA SER A 10 -33.36 30.56 12.19
C SER A 10 -31.83 30.70 12.16
N ALA A 11 -31.21 31.08 13.27
CA ALA A 11 -29.75 31.08 13.44
C ALA A 11 -29.17 29.65 13.57
N LEU A 12 -29.91 28.72 14.19
CA LEU A 12 -29.52 27.31 14.33
C LEU A 12 -29.71 26.49 13.03
N LEU A 13 -30.71 26.82 12.21
CA LEU A 13 -30.98 26.13 10.93
C LEU A 13 -30.02 26.55 9.79
N PHE A 14 -29.35 27.70 9.88
CA PHE A 14 -28.23 28.07 9.00
C PHE A 14 -26.84 27.74 9.57
N CYS A 15 -26.75 27.32 10.84
CA CYS A 15 -25.53 26.73 11.42
C CYS A 15 -25.36 25.25 11.08
N CYS A 16 -26.35 24.62 10.44
CA CYS A 16 -26.20 23.33 9.79
C CYS A 16 -25.91 23.53 8.30
N ALA A 17 -24.79 22.94 7.82
CA ALA A 17 -24.43 22.68 6.42
C ALA A 17 -23.34 23.53 5.73
N ALA A 18 -22.38 24.12 6.46
CA ALA A 18 -21.03 24.25 5.89
C ALA A 18 -20.22 23.03 6.34
N ALA A 19 -19.78 22.20 5.40
CA ALA A 19 -18.88 21.10 5.74
C ALA A 19 -17.57 21.69 6.29
N PRO A 20 -16.96 21.14 7.35
CA PRO A 20 -15.74 21.67 7.99
C PRO A 20 -14.47 21.61 7.13
N GLU A 21 -14.64 21.49 5.82
CA GLU A 21 -13.65 21.22 4.80
C GLU A 21 -13.74 22.25 3.65
N GLN A 22 -14.53 23.31 3.79
CA GLN A 22 -14.81 24.26 2.71
C GLN A 22 -13.82 25.42 2.73
N MET A 23 -13.26 25.75 1.56
CA MET A 23 -12.50 26.98 1.35
C MET A 23 -12.77 27.56 -0.03
N LYS A 24 -13.17 28.83 -0.08
CA LYS A 24 -13.36 29.62 -1.30
C LYS A 24 -12.80 31.01 -1.10
N ALA A 25 -12.29 31.62 -2.17
CA ALA A 25 -11.86 33.02 -2.14
C ALA A 25 -12.05 33.67 -3.52
N SER A 26 -12.29 34.98 -3.52
CA SER A 26 -12.22 35.81 -4.71
C SER A 26 -10.80 36.35 -4.85
N LEU A 27 -10.18 36.18 -6.02
CA LEU A 27 -8.88 36.73 -6.35
C LEU A 27 -9.05 38.08 -7.08
N PRO A 28 -8.57 39.18 -6.50
CA PRO A 28 -8.52 40.51 -7.13
C PRO A 28 -7.33 40.64 -8.10
N GLU A 29 -7.31 41.68 -8.94
CA GLU A 29 -6.15 41.97 -9.78
C GLU A 29 -4.98 42.58 -8.99
N MET A 30 -3.82 41.96 -9.13
CA MET A 30 -2.54 42.48 -8.62
C MET A 30 -2.11 43.69 -9.45
N LYS A 31 -2.62 44.88 -9.09
CA LYS A 31 -2.29 46.15 -9.77
C LYS A 31 -0.81 46.49 -9.61
N ARG A 32 -0.23 46.21 -8.44
CA ARG A 32 1.21 46.27 -8.21
C ARG A 32 1.78 44.86 -8.15
N ARG A 33 2.74 44.57 -9.02
CA ARG A 33 3.50 43.31 -8.99
C ARG A 33 4.40 43.26 -7.74
N PRO A 34 4.39 42.16 -6.95
CA PRO A 34 5.36 41.95 -5.88
C PRO A 34 6.77 41.82 -6.46
N VAL A 35 7.76 42.20 -5.66
CA VAL A 35 9.18 42.04 -6.01
C VAL A 35 9.57 40.63 -5.62
N MET A 36 10.05 39.83 -6.58
CA MET A 36 10.54 38.48 -6.27
C MET A 36 11.91 38.56 -5.61
N ASP A 37 11.97 38.88 -4.32
CA ASP A 37 13.22 38.94 -3.53
C ASP A 37 13.24 37.94 -2.35
N GLY A 38 12.10 37.31 -2.05
CA GLY A 38 11.95 36.31 -1.01
C GLY A 38 11.63 36.91 0.36
N THR A 39 11.37 38.21 0.45
CA THR A 39 11.04 38.94 1.68
C THR A 39 9.62 39.50 1.57
N LEU A 40 8.72 39.09 2.46
CA LEU A 40 7.35 39.59 2.45
C LEU A 40 7.26 40.97 3.12
N SER A 41 7.41 42.02 2.32
CA SER A 41 7.43 43.41 2.80
C SER A 41 6.02 43.92 3.13
N ALA A 42 5.93 44.83 4.10
CA ALA A 42 4.65 45.39 4.52
C ALA A 42 3.94 46.10 3.35
N GLY A 43 2.69 45.72 3.08
CA GLY A 43 1.86 46.33 2.04
C GLY A 43 2.18 45.92 0.61
N GLU A 44 3.19 45.07 0.39
CA GLU A 44 3.54 44.53 -0.93
C GLU A 44 2.43 43.64 -1.50
N TRP A 45 1.92 42.73 -0.67
CA TRP A 45 0.87 41.77 -1.01
C TRP A 45 -0.55 42.30 -0.74
N LYS A 46 -0.72 43.63 -0.58
CA LYS A 46 -2.03 44.24 -0.22
C LYS A 46 -3.12 44.02 -1.28
N ASP A 47 -2.71 43.92 -2.54
CA ASP A 47 -3.61 43.72 -3.67
C ASP A 47 -4.00 42.25 -3.81
N GLY A 48 -3.38 41.32 -3.08
CA GLY A 48 -3.72 39.89 -3.08
C GLY A 48 -4.51 39.47 -1.83
N ILE A 49 -4.74 38.17 -1.71
CA ILE A 49 -5.36 37.57 -0.52
C ILE A 49 -4.32 36.93 0.40
N GLN A 50 -4.55 37.04 1.70
CA GLN A 50 -3.80 36.36 2.75
C GLN A 50 -4.67 35.29 3.41
N VAL A 51 -4.09 34.12 3.64
CA VAL A 51 -4.74 32.98 4.30
C VAL A 51 -3.88 32.53 5.47
N TYR A 52 -4.28 32.90 6.69
CA TYR A 52 -3.62 32.47 7.92
C TYR A 52 -3.91 31.02 8.27
N GLY A 53 -2.86 30.26 8.59
CA GLY A 53 -2.95 28.93 9.18
C GLY A 53 -3.16 27.82 8.15
N LEU A 54 -2.58 26.65 8.41
CA LEU A 54 -2.72 25.44 7.59
C LEU A 54 -3.30 24.30 8.43
N VAL A 55 -4.19 23.51 7.84
CA VAL A 55 -4.75 22.31 8.48
C VAL A 55 -3.90 21.10 8.18
N ARG A 56 -3.89 20.12 9.08
CA ARG A 56 -3.19 18.86 8.91
C ARG A 56 -3.77 18.05 7.75
N HIS A 57 -2.92 17.30 7.06
CA HIS A 57 -3.35 16.40 6.00
C HIS A 57 -4.45 15.44 6.49
N ASN A 58 -5.46 15.23 5.64
CA ASN A 58 -6.65 14.41 5.93
C ASN A 58 -7.39 14.78 7.24
N SER A 59 -7.23 16.01 7.73
CA SER A 59 -7.79 16.47 8.98
C SER A 59 -8.26 17.93 8.89
N PRO A 60 -9.38 18.30 9.51
CA PRO A 60 -9.81 19.69 9.57
C PRO A 60 -9.07 20.50 10.64
N TYR A 61 -8.15 19.88 11.40
CA TYR A 61 -7.43 20.52 12.51
C TYR A 61 -6.27 21.36 12.02
N LEU A 62 -6.25 22.63 12.44
CA LEU A 62 -5.14 23.54 12.28
C LEU A 62 -3.87 22.98 12.91
N SER A 63 -2.73 23.07 12.21
CA SER A 63 -1.44 22.72 12.80
C SER A 63 -1.06 23.74 13.88
N SER A 64 -0.33 23.27 14.89
CA SER A 64 0.33 24.13 15.88
C SER A 64 1.53 24.87 15.31
N ARG A 65 2.04 24.45 14.14
CA ARG A 65 3.11 25.14 13.40
C ARG A 65 2.51 26.24 12.54
N GLN A 66 3.08 27.44 12.60
CA GLN A 66 2.51 28.60 11.94
C GLN A 66 2.83 28.61 10.44
N GLY A 67 1.81 28.78 9.61
CA GLY A 67 1.96 28.95 8.17
C GLY A 67 0.92 29.93 7.64
N THR A 68 1.34 30.89 6.84
CA THR A 68 0.47 31.86 6.17
C THR A 68 0.78 31.83 4.69
N LEU A 69 -0.26 31.76 3.86
CA LEU A 69 -0.13 31.73 2.41
C LEU A 69 -0.74 32.98 1.79
N TYR A 70 -0.17 33.41 0.67
CA TYR A 70 -0.62 34.57 -0.09
C TYR A 70 -0.83 34.18 -1.55
N PHE A 71 -1.87 34.76 -2.16
CA PHE A 71 -2.22 34.50 -3.55
C PHE A 71 -2.64 35.79 -4.24
N GLY A 72 -2.28 35.90 -5.51
CA GLY A 72 -2.69 36.99 -6.38
C GLY A 72 -2.59 36.55 -7.83
N MET A 73 -3.19 37.31 -8.73
CA MET A 73 -3.05 37.10 -10.17
C MET A 73 -3.12 38.45 -10.88
N ASP A 74 -2.42 38.60 -12.00
CA ASP A 74 -2.61 39.69 -12.95
C ASP A 74 -2.88 39.10 -14.36
N LYS A 75 -2.79 39.92 -15.40
CA LYS A 75 -3.04 39.46 -16.78
C LYS A 75 -1.98 38.52 -17.34
N GLU A 76 -0.82 38.43 -16.71
CA GLU A 76 0.36 37.68 -17.18
C GLU A 76 0.80 36.57 -16.23
N TYR A 77 0.62 36.73 -14.91
CA TYR A 77 1.16 35.83 -13.90
C TYR A 77 0.14 35.43 -12.83
N PHE A 78 0.26 34.19 -12.39
CA PHE A 78 -0.25 33.73 -11.10
C PHE A 78 0.84 33.90 -10.03
N TYR A 79 0.52 34.52 -8.90
CA TYR A 79 1.43 34.81 -7.80
C TYR A 79 1.10 33.95 -6.57
N PHE A 80 2.15 33.42 -5.93
CA PHE A 80 2.06 32.63 -4.71
C PHE A 80 3.16 33.04 -3.74
N ALA A 81 2.84 33.15 -2.46
CA ALA A 81 3.86 33.22 -1.43
C ALA A 81 3.49 32.46 -0.16
N ALA A 82 4.51 32.12 0.62
CA ALA A 82 4.39 31.42 1.88
C ALA A 82 5.28 32.08 2.94
N LYS A 83 4.76 32.18 4.17
CA LYS A 83 5.50 32.49 5.40
C LYS A 83 5.26 31.37 6.38
N THR A 84 6.26 30.54 6.65
CA THR A 84 6.12 29.34 7.49
C THR A 84 7.16 29.32 8.60
N GLU A 85 6.77 28.89 9.79
CA GLU A 85 7.63 28.81 10.97
C GLU A 85 8.89 27.96 10.70
N LEU A 86 10.03 28.37 11.22
CA LEU A 86 11.24 27.55 11.23
C LEU A 86 11.28 26.65 12.46
N PRO A 87 11.89 25.46 12.35
CA PRO A 87 12.26 24.73 13.55
C PRO A 87 13.19 25.59 14.45
N PRO A 88 13.28 25.27 15.76
CA PRO A 88 14.26 25.90 16.65
C PRO A 88 15.68 25.80 16.09
N GLU A 89 16.56 26.75 16.42
CA GLU A 89 17.90 26.87 15.81
C GLU A 89 18.75 25.59 15.84
N ASN A 90 18.56 24.75 16.86
CA ASN A 90 19.29 23.50 17.01
C ASN A 90 18.75 22.35 16.13
N VAL A 91 17.60 22.51 15.48
CA VAL A 91 16.98 21.49 14.62
C VAL A 91 17.09 21.94 13.15
N PRO A 92 17.85 21.22 12.31
CA PRO A 92 18.00 21.58 10.90
C PRO A 92 16.71 21.35 10.10
N LEU A 93 16.54 22.13 9.03
CA LEU A 93 15.64 21.76 7.93
C LEU A 93 16.20 20.57 7.17
N LEU A 94 15.36 19.59 6.85
CA LEU A 94 15.73 18.51 5.95
C LEU A 94 15.76 19.04 4.51
N ASN A 95 16.91 18.90 3.87
CA ASN A 95 17.15 19.45 2.55
C ASN A 95 18.20 18.59 1.82
N LYS A 96 17.89 17.32 1.59
CA LYS A 96 18.79 16.33 1.00
C LYS A 96 18.75 16.35 -0.53
N VAL A 97 17.64 16.72 -1.13
CA VAL A 97 17.46 16.67 -2.57
C VAL A 97 18.08 17.90 -3.22
N LYS A 98 18.96 17.69 -4.19
CA LYS A 98 19.73 18.74 -4.90
C LYS A 98 19.46 18.81 -6.40
N LYS A 99 18.67 17.87 -6.94
CA LYS A 99 18.35 17.78 -8.35
C LYS A 99 16.87 18.11 -8.56
N ARG A 100 16.57 18.92 -9.59
CA ARG A 100 15.20 19.16 -10.07
C ARG A 100 14.50 17.83 -10.34
N ASP A 101 13.23 17.74 -9.98
CA ASP A 101 12.39 16.54 -10.07
C ASP A 101 12.91 15.31 -9.33
N GLY A 102 13.86 15.50 -8.41
CA GLY A 102 14.16 14.52 -7.38
C GLY A 102 12.99 14.34 -6.42
N ALA A 103 13.16 13.53 -5.37
CA ALA A 103 12.12 13.31 -4.37
C ALA A 103 11.98 14.51 -3.39
N VAL A 104 11.86 15.73 -3.92
CA VAL A 104 11.78 17.01 -3.18
C VAL A 104 10.65 17.00 -2.15
N TYR A 105 9.56 16.27 -2.46
CA TYR A 105 8.43 16.03 -1.55
C TYR A 105 8.81 15.29 -0.25
N LEU A 106 10.00 14.68 -0.15
CA LEU A 106 10.52 14.06 1.07
C LEU A 106 11.35 15.01 1.96
N ASP A 107 11.76 16.18 1.43
CA ASP A 107 12.45 17.21 2.22
C ASP A 107 11.44 18.03 3.03
N ASP A 108 11.93 18.99 3.82
CA ASP A 108 11.11 20.16 4.10
C ASP A 108 10.77 20.82 2.76
N ASN A 109 9.49 21.06 2.50
CA ASN A 109 9.07 21.76 1.28
C ASN A 109 7.79 22.59 1.46
N VAL A 110 7.63 23.59 0.58
CA VAL A 110 6.39 24.29 0.29
C VAL A 110 5.84 23.76 -1.02
N GLU A 111 4.54 23.53 -1.09
CA GLU A 111 3.87 22.93 -2.23
C GLU A 111 2.67 23.77 -2.66
N VAL A 112 2.51 23.95 -3.98
CA VAL A 112 1.33 24.55 -4.60
C VAL A 112 0.84 23.67 -5.74
N VAL A 113 -0.47 23.48 -5.81
CA VAL A 113 -1.17 22.67 -6.80
C VAL A 113 -2.31 23.50 -7.37
N ILE A 114 -2.42 23.55 -8.70
CA ILE A 114 -3.32 24.45 -9.42
C ILE A 114 -4.05 23.66 -10.52
N CYS A 115 -5.37 23.70 -10.53
CA CYS A 115 -6.22 23.22 -11.61
C CYS A 115 -6.89 24.44 -12.27
N PRO A 116 -6.48 24.81 -13.49
CA PRO A 116 -7.08 25.92 -14.22
C PRO A 116 -8.55 25.66 -14.62
N PRO A 117 -9.29 26.73 -14.98
CA PRO A 117 -10.69 26.67 -15.41
C PRO A 117 -11.03 25.67 -16.54
N ASP A 118 -10.08 25.37 -17.44
CA ASP A 118 -10.33 24.41 -18.53
C ASP A 118 -10.33 22.95 -18.06
N GLU A 119 -9.93 22.71 -16.80
CA GLU A 119 -9.80 21.42 -16.14
C GLU A 119 -9.11 20.35 -17.01
N LYS A 120 -8.16 20.71 -17.88
CA LYS A 120 -7.41 19.71 -18.68
C LYS A 120 -6.29 19.04 -17.88
N PHE A 121 -5.63 19.82 -17.04
CA PHE A 121 -4.52 19.36 -16.21
C PHE A 121 -4.60 19.95 -14.81
N VAL A 122 -4.08 19.20 -13.83
CA VAL A 122 -3.70 19.72 -12.52
C VAL A 122 -2.19 19.86 -12.48
N TYR A 123 -1.69 21.03 -12.14
CA TYR A 123 -0.27 21.37 -12.13
C TYR A 123 0.23 21.40 -10.69
N GLN A 124 1.38 20.80 -10.41
CA GLN A 124 1.98 20.71 -9.08
C GLN A 124 3.40 21.26 -9.13
N LEU A 125 3.72 22.08 -8.15
CA LEU A 125 5.04 22.65 -7.96
C LEU A 125 5.43 22.57 -6.48
N ILE A 126 6.63 22.05 -6.21
CA ILE A 126 7.17 21.88 -4.88
C ILE A 126 8.56 22.51 -4.84
N VAL A 127 8.86 23.25 -3.76
CA VAL A 127 10.15 23.90 -3.54
C VAL A 127 10.68 23.51 -2.17
N ASN A 128 11.92 23.03 -2.09
CA ASN A 128 12.62 22.83 -0.81
C ASN A 128 13.42 24.08 -0.38
N PRO A 129 13.99 24.13 0.85
CA PRO A 129 14.75 25.28 1.34
C PRO A 129 15.99 25.66 0.51
N SER A 130 16.51 24.75 -0.33
CA SER A 130 17.60 25.06 -1.26
C SER A 130 17.12 25.69 -2.57
N GLY A 131 15.81 25.85 -2.78
CA GLY A 131 15.25 26.27 -4.05
C GLY A 131 15.28 25.18 -5.12
N VAL A 132 15.30 23.90 -4.73
CA VAL A 132 15.20 22.81 -5.70
C VAL A 132 13.73 22.58 -6.01
N LEU A 133 13.42 22.56 -7.30
CA LEU A 133 12.07 22.39 -7.82
C LEU A 133 11.72 20.93 -8.07
N PHE A 134 10.45 20.61 -7.87
CA PHE A 134 9.79 19.45 -8.43
C PHE A 134 8.50 19.90 -9.06
N ASP A 135 8.26 19.50 -10.31
CA ASP A 135 7.17 20.03 -11.12
C ASP A 135 6.59 18.99 -12.06
N ARG A 136 5.26 18.89 -12.03
CA ARG A 136 4.50 17.89 -12.78
C ARG A 136 3.13 18.43 -13.15
N LYS A 137 2.55 17.87 -14.21
CA LYS A 137 1.12 18.03 -14.50
C LYS A 137 0.42 16.69 -14.60
N TYR A 138 -0.82 16.63 -14.15
CA TYR A 138 -1.65 15.42 -14.11
C TYR A 138 -2.83 15.62 -15.07
N PRO A 139 -3.00 14.76 -16.09
CA PRO A 139 -4.18 14.79 -16.94
C PRO A 139 -5.45 14.62 -16.09
N VAL A 140 -6.45 15.43 -16.39
CA VAL A 140 -7.79 15.24 -15.81
C VAL A 140 -8.59 14.35 -16.74
N VAL A 141 -8.89 13.14 -16.28
CA VAL A 141 -9.70 12.15 -17.01
C VAL A 141 -10.93 11.86 -16.17
N ASN A 142 -12.12 11.83 -16.78
CA ASN A 142 -13.38 11.59 -16.06
C ASN A 142 -13.61 12.54 -14.86
N GLY A 143 -13.07 13.77 -14.94
CA GLY A 143 -13.20 14.81 -13.91
C GLY A 143 -12.33 14.61 -12.66
N GLY A 144 -11.33 13.72 -12.70
CA GLY A 144 -10.35 13.50 -11.63
C GLY A 144 -8.95 13.26 -12.18
N THR A 145 -7.98 13.03 -11.30
CA THR A 145 -6.59 12.69 -11.69
C THR A 145 -6.19 11.32 -11.17
N THR A 146 -5.14 10.76 -11.78
CA THR A 146 -4.47 9.55 -11.30
C THR A 146 -3.00 9.87 -11.08
N ALA A 147 -2.49 9.68 -9.86
CA ALA A 147 -1.15 10.15 -9.46
C ALA A 147 -0.01 9.49 -10.26
N THR A 148 -0.20 8.27 -10.74
CA THR A 148 0.77 7.51 -11.55
C THR A 148 0.86 8.01 -13.00
N ASP A 149 -0.12 8.77 -13.50
CA ASP A 149 -0.20 9.23 -14.89
C ASP A 149 0.29 10.68 -15.09
N TYR A 150 1.24 11.12 -14.28
CA TYR A 150 1.81 12.46 -14.42
C TYR A 150 2.57 12.61 -15.75
N LYS A 151 2.62 13.84 -16.27
CA LYS A 151 3.43 14.26 -17.41
C LYS A 151 4.47 15.30 -16.94
N PRO A 152 5.66 15.34 -17.57
CA PRO A 152 6.62 16.42 -17.35
C PRO A 152 5.98 17.79 -17.62
N TRP A 153 6.40 18.78 -16.83
CA TRP A 153 5.98 20.17 -16.97
C TRP A 153 7.06 21.05 -16.36
N ASP A 154 7.90 21.66 -17.19
CA ASP A 154 9.01 22.52 -16.75
C ASP A 154 8.64 24.01 -16.90
N PRO A 155 7.84 24.60 -15.99
CA PRO A 155 7.38 25.97 -16.17
C PRO A 155 8.52 26.97 -16.04
N ALA A 156 8.38 28.10 -16.74
CA ALA A 156 9.20 29.30 -16.51
C ALA A 156 8.81 30.04 -15.21
N VAL A 157 8.80 29.30 -14.09
CA VAL A 157 8.55 29.84 -12.75
C VAL A 157 9.74 30.70 -12.30
N GLU A 158 9.43 31.87 -11.76
CA GLU A 158 10.40 32.69 -11.03
C GLU A 158 10.04 32.66 -9.56
N PHE A 159 11.01 32.34 -8.71
CA PHE A 159 10.80 32.36 -7.26
C PHE A 159 12.06 32.78 -6.52
N LYS A 160 11.86 33.29 -5.31
CA LYS A 160 12.90 33.56 -4.32
C LYS A 160 12.45 33.11 -2.95
N SER A 161 13.41 32.78 -2.09
CA SER A 161 13.11 32.36 -0.71
C SER A 161 14.19 32.80 0.25
N LYS A 162 13.81 33.03 1.50
CA LYS A 162 14.69 33.49 2.57
C LYS A 162 14.34 32.81 3.90
N LEU A 163 15.35 32.59 4.73
CA LEU A 163 15.20 32.10 6.11
C LEU A 163 15.56 33.27 7.03
N GLU A 164 14.58 33.85 7.72
CA GLU A 164 14.81 35.02 8.58
C GLU A 164 13.80 35.08 9.73
N ASN A 165 14.24 35.61 10.89
CA ASN A 165 13.39 35.91 12.03
C ASN A 165 12.49 34.74 12.49
N GLY A 166 12.99 33.50 12.40
CA GLY A 166 12.24 32.29 12.76
C GLY A 166 11.19 31.86 11.73
N PHE A 167 11.23 32.40 10.51
CA PHE A 167 10.34 32.03 9.41
C PHE A 167 11.11 31.73 8.11
N TRP A 168 10.59 30.80 7.33
CA TRP A 168 10.90 30.60 5.92
C TRP A 168 9.86 31.33 5.09
N THR A 169 10.32 32.31 4.32
CA THR A 169 9.55 33.03 3.31
C THR A 169 9.87 32.53 1.91
N LEU A 170 8.86 32.41 1.06
CA LEU A 170 8.99 32.06 -0.35
C LEU A 170 8.01 32.90 -1.15
N GLU A 171 8.46 33.48 -2.26
CA GLU A 171 7.65 34.20 -3.24
C GLU A 171 7.88 33.59 -4.61
N ALA A 172 6.80 33.37 -5.36
CA ALA A 172 6.84 32.79 -6.68
C ALA A 172 5.82 33.46 -7.62
N ARG A 173 6.17 33.55 -8.90
CA ARG A 173 5.26 33.90 -10.00
C ARG A 173 5.40 32.90 -11.14
N ILE A 174 4.26 32.52 -11.71
CA ILE A 174 4.17 31.56 -12.82
C ILE A 174 3.45 32.24 -13.98
N PRO A 175 4.03 32.32 -15.19
CA PRO A 175 3.34 32.87 -16.35
C PRO A 175 2.07 32.08 -16.67
N LEU A 176 0.95 32.76 -16.94
CA LEU A 176 -0.34 32.10 -17.21
C LEU A 176 -0.32 31.19 -18.45
N LYS A 177 0.57 31.48 -19.42
CA LYS A 177 0.80 30.62 -20.59
C LYS A 177 1.28 29.21 -20.24
N GLU A 178 1.94 29.03 -19.08
CA GLU A 178 2.38 27.71 -18.60
C GLU A 178 1.21 26.78 -18.26
N PHE A 179 0.04 27.37 -18.02
CA PHE A 179 -1.22 26.64 -17.79
C PHE A 179 -2.04 26.45 -19.07
N GLY A 180 -1.53 26.89 -20.23
CA GLY A 180 -2.20 26.75 -21.53
C GLY A 180 -3.05 27.96 -21.96
N PHE A 181 -3.00 29.08 -21.24
CA PHE A 181 -3.72 30.30 -21.62
C PHE A 181 -3.00 31.05 -22.75
N GLN A 182 -3.75 31.38 -23.80
CA GLN A 182 -3.31 32.29 -24.87
C GLN A 182 -3.80 33.73 -24.65
N GLU A 183 -4.85 33.89 -23.83
CA GLU A 183 -5.49 35.16 -23.50
C GLU A 183 -5.67 35.27 -21.99
N THR A 184 -5.94 36.47 -21.48
CA THR A 184 -6.22 36.73 -20.06
C THR A 184 -7.44 35.92 -19.58
N PRO A 185 -7.40 35.33 -18.37
CA PRO A 185 -8.56 34.66 -17.77
C PRO A 185 -9.78 35.56 -17.68
N ARG A 186 -10.98 35.01 -17.88
CA ARG A 186 -12.23 35.77 -17.88
C ARG A 186 -12.66 36.07 -16.43
N PRO A 187 -13.23 37.25 -16.15
CA PRO A 187 -13.86 37.50 -14.87
C PRO A 187 -14.91 36.42 -14.54
N GLY A 188 -14.79 35.79 -13.39
CA GLY A 188 -15.62 34.68 -12.93
C GLY A 188 -15.00 33.29 -13.13
N ASP A 189 -13.89 33.17 -13.85
CA ASP A 189 -13.15 31.91 -14.01
C ASP A 189 -12.74 31.33 -12.66
N VAL A 190 -12.98 30.03 -12.48
CA VAL A 190 -12.70 29.32 -11.22
C VAL A 190 -11.42 28.52 -11.36
N TRP A 191 -10.43 28.90 -10.57
CA TRP A 191 -9.18 28.20 -10.38
C TRP A 191 -9.28 27.34 -9.13
N LYS A 192 -8.91 26.06 -9.21
CA LYS A 192 -8.86 25.22 -8.02
C LYS A 192 -7.44 25.16 -7.51
N VAL A 193 -7.24 25.56 -6.26
CA VAL A 193 -5.91 25.74 -5.67
C VAL A 193 -5.80 24.94 -4.39
N LEU A 194 -4.71 24.22 -4.24
CA LEU A 194 -4.29 23.63 -2.98
C LEU A 194 -2.85 24.05 -2.75
N ALA A 195 -2.51 24.39 -1.52
CA ALA A 195 -1.15 24.74 -1.16
C ALA A 195 -0.89 24.39 0.29
N GLY A 196 0.38 24.19 0.63
CA GLY A 196 0.74 23.59 1.89
C GLY A 196 2.23 23.61 2.22
N ARG A 197 2.54 22.97 3.35
CA ARG A 197 3.90 22.79 3.88
C ARG A 197 4.06 21.36 4.36
N SER A 198 5.13 20.71 3.92
CA SER A 198 5.58 19.41 4.44
C SER A 198 6.71 19.63 5.44
N TRP A 199 6.39 19.53 6.72
CA TRP A 199 7.31 19.74 7.84
C TRP A 199 8.11 18.48 8.13
N GLN A 200 9.34 18.62 8.61
CA GLN A 200 10.15 17.49 9.09
C GLN A 200 10.48 17.60 10.59
N TYR A 201 10.84 16.47 11.20
CA TYR A 201 11.28 16.34 12.59
C TYR A 201 10.36 16.92 13.70
N PRO A 202 9.15 16.37 13.92
CA PRO A 202 8.57 15.20 13.24
C PRO A 202 7.87 15.58 11.93
N ALA A 203 7.73 14.58 11.06
CA ALA A 203 7.02 14.70 9.80
C ALA A 203 5.55 15.08 10.04
N GLU A 204 5.08 16.12 9.36
CA GLU A 204 3.67 16.49 9.29
C GLU A 204 3.44 17.14 7.92
N GLN A 205 2.34 16.82 7.25
CA GLN A 205 1.95 17.52 6.03
C GLN A 205 0.73 18.38 6.34
N THR A 206 0.72 19.62 5.83
CA THR A 206 -0.34 20.60 6.10
C THR A 206 -0.77 21.31 4.82
N THR A 207 -2.04 21.69 4.73
CA THR A 207 -2.68 22.27 3.55
C THR A 207 -3.67 23.39 3.91
N LEU A 208 -4.10 24.17 2.92
CA LEU A 208 -5.11 25.23 3.07
C LEU A 208 -6.45 24.75 3.67
N LYS A 209 -6.86 23.54 3.27
CA LYS A 209 -8.10 22.85 3.64
C LYS A 209 -7.84 21.35 3.74
N LYS A 210 -8.76 20.61 4.37
CA LYS A 210 -8.68 19.14 4.43
C LYS A 210 -8.74 18.56 3.01
N THR A 211 -7.80 17.68 2.71
CA THR A 211 -7.74 16.88 1.48
C THR A 211 -7.12 15.52 1.78
N LEU A 212 -7.57 14.50 1.05
CA LEU A 212 -7.02 13.16 1.00
C LEU A 212 -6.04 13.00 -0.17
N VAL A 213 -6.33 13.57 -1.33
CA VAL A 213 -5.47 13.47 -2.53
C VAL A 213 -5.20 14.85 -3.11
N PHE A 214 -3.94 15.29 -3.05
CA PHE A 214 -3.53 16.66 -3.42
C PHE A 214 -3.84 17.02 -4.88
N SER A 215 -3.67 16.07 -5.79
CA SER A 215 -3.93 16.27 -7.21
C SER A 215 -5.41 16.13 -7.58
N ASN A 216 -6.30 15.79 -6.64
CA ASN A 216 -7.72 15.60 -6.94
C ASN A 216 -8.43 16.97 -7.01
N PRO A 217 -8.87 17.41 -8.20
CA PRO A 217 -9.44 18.74 -8.36
C PRO A 217 -10.76 18.95 -7.60
N GLU A 218 -11.50 17.90 -7.24
CA GLU A 218 -12.72 18.01 -6.44
C GLU A 218 -12.44 18.43 -4.98
N GLU A 219 -11.23 18.18 -4.49
CA GLU A 219 -10.85 18.41 -3.09
C GLU A 219 -10.08 19.73 -2.87
N MET A 220 -9.81 20.49 -3.93
CA MET A 220 -9.05 21.74 -3.87
C MET A 220 -9.94 22.92 -3.41
N ALA A 221 -9.33 24.04 -3.02
CA ALA A 221 -10.03 25.28 -2.70
C ALA A 221 -10.45 26.01 -3.99
N LEU A 222 -11.59 26.70 -3.98
CA LEU A 222 -12.11 27.37 -5.19
C LEU A 222 -11.76 28.86 -5.15
N PHE A 223 -10.85 29.28 -6.03
CA PHE A 223 -10.42 30.65 -6.18
C PHE A 223 -11.03 31.24 -7.46
N GLN A 224 -11.89 32.23 -7.32
CA GLN A 224 -12.55 32.85 -8.46
C GLN A 224 -11.83 34.12 -8.87
N TRP A 225 -11.37 34.21 -10.11
CA TRP A 225 -10.76 35.43 -10.64
C TRP A 225 -11.81 36.51 -10.84
N ASN A 226 -11.75 37.59 -10.08
CA ASN A 226 -12.67 38.70 -10.18
C ASN A 226 -11.89 40.03 -9.97
N PRO A 227 -11.32 40.60 -11.04
CA PRO A 227 -10.38 41.72 -10.95
C PRO A 227 -10.95 42.96 -10.23
N ASP A 228 -12.27 43.16 -10.33
CA ASP A 228 -12.97 44.36 -9.83
C ASP A 228 -13.78 44.15 -8.53
N THR A 229 -13.68 42.99 -7.89
CA THR A 229 -14.42 42.72 -6.64
C THR A 229 -13.56 42.98 -5.40
N PRO A 230 -14.17 43.37 -4.26
CA PRO A 230 -13.49 43.37 -2.98
C PRO A 230 -12.92 41.99 -2.63
N HIS A 231 -11.79 41.98 -1.93
CA HIS A 231 -11.14 40.75 -1.49
C HIS A 231 -10.97 40.71 0.02
N ILE A 232 -10.87 39.49 0.54
CA ILE A 232 -10.83 39.20 1.98
C ILE A 232 -9.53 38.51 2.31
N SER A 233 -8.86 39.01 3.34
CA SER A 233 -7.63 38.44 3.88
C SER A 233 -7.87 38.02 5.33
N PHE A 234 -7.57 36.76 5.66
CA PHE A 234 -7.61 36.26 7.03
C PHE A 234 -6.23 36.42 7.66
N THR A 235 -6.09 37.37 8.60
CA THR A 235 -4.78 37.78 9.12
C THR A 235 -4.34 36.99 10.34
N GLY A 236 -5.29 36.43 11.11
CA GLY A 236 -5.01 35.37 12.08
C GLY A 236 -5.95 35.32 13.28
N LEU A 237 -5.53 34.55 14.29
CA LEU A 237 -6.29 34.33 15.53
C LEU A 237 -5.94 35.34 16.65
N GLY A 238 -4.98 36.23 16.41
CA GLY A 238 -4.42 37.15 17.40
C GLY A 238 -3.11 36.64 18.04
N LYS A 239 -2.27 37.58 18.49
CA LYS A 239 -0.94 37.28 19.07
C LYS A 239 -0.98 36.51 20.39
N ASP A 240 -2.08 36.66 21.14
CA ASP A 240 -2.29 36.04 22.46
C ASP A 240 -3.24 34.83 22.40
N ALA A 241 -3.54 34.31 21.20
CA ALA A 241 -4.43 33.17 21.01
C ALA A 241 -3.98 31.91 21.79
N ALA A 242 -2.67 31.71 21.92
CA ALA A 242 -2.09 30.62 22.71
C ALA A 242 -2.33 30.75 24.23
N LYS A 243 -2.67 31.94 24.71
CA LYS A 243 -3.02 32.23 26.11
C LYS A 243 -4.52 32.17 26.36
N GLY A 244 -5.33 32.02 25.31
CA GLY A 244 -6.79 31.98 25.39
C GLY A 244 -7.47 33.30 25.02
N ASP A 245 -6.71 34.33 24.62
CA ASP A 245 -7.24 35.62 24.18
C ASP A 245 -7.24 35.67 22.65
N PHE A 246 -8.43 35.61 22.05
CA PHE A 246 -8.59 35.53 20.61
C PHE A 246 -8.98 36.89 20.03
N ARG A 247 -8.28 37.26 18.96
CA ARG A 247 -8.60 38.38 18.08
C ARG A 247 -8.66 37.85 16.66
N ILE A 248 -9.81 37.27 16.32
CA ILE A 248 -10.05 36.69 15.00
C ILE A 248 -10.22 37.84 14.01
N GLU A 249 -9.22 38.10 13.19
CA GLU A 249 -9.17 39.28 12.33
C GLU A 249 -9.20 38.90 10.85
N PHE A 250 -10.13 39.53 10.13
CA PHE A 250 -10.17 39.58 8.68
C PHE A 250 -10.02 41.03 8.22
N THR A 251 -9.45 41.24 7.04
CA THR A 251 -9.45 42.54 6.39
C THR A 251 -10.22 42.47 5.08
N VAL A 252 -11.01 43.51 4.80
CA VAL A 252 -11.83 43.64 3.60
C VAL A 252 -11.30 44.83 2.81
N THR A 253 -10.77 44.59 1.62
CA THR A 253 -10.20 45.63 0.76
C THR A 253 -11.09 45.84 -0.45
N ASN A 254 -11.49 47.09 -0.71
CA ASN A 254 -12.28 47.45 -1.89
C ASN A 254 -11.39 48.11 -2.95
N PRO A 255 -11.00 47.40 -4.03
CA PRO A 255 -10.17 47.96 -5.09
C PRO A 255 -10.96 48.79 -6.12
N SER A 256 -12.29 48.85 -6.00
CA SER A 256 -13.19 49.49 -6.96
C SER A 256 -13.38 50.99 -6.67
N PRO A 257 -13.77 51.80 -7.67
CA PRO A 257 -13.93 53.26 -7.50
C PRO A 257 -15.21 53.64 -6.75
N ALA A 258 -16.09 52.69 -6.42
CA ALA A 258 -17.35 52.91 -5.72
C ALA A 258 -17.36 52.17 -4.37
N PRO A 259 -18.07 52.67 -3.34
CA PRO A 259 -18.23 51.96 -2.09
C PRO A 259 -18.92 50.61 -2.30
N ARG A 260 -18.61 49.63 -1.44
CA ARG A 260 -19.12 48.25 -1.54
C ARG A 260 -19.71 47.80 -0.21
N GLU A 261 -20.90 47.21 -0.27
CA GLU A 261 -21.59 46.60 0.86
C GLU A 261 -21.23 45.12 0.96
N ILE A 262 -20.55 44.73 2.05
CA ILE A 262 -20.08 43.38 2.28
C ILE A 262 -20.80 42.78 3.48
N GLN A 263 -21.59 41.73 3.24
CA GLN A 263 -22.14 40.91 4.31
C GLN A 263 -21.05 39.96 4.80
N HIS A 264 -20.89 39.86 6.12
CA HIS A 264 -19.95 38.94 6.74
C HIS A 264 -20.60 38.16 7.88
N ARG A 265 -20.22 36.89 8.00
CA ARG A 265 -20.55 36.01 9.12
C ARG A 265 -19.28 35.33 9.59
N ILE A 266 -18.93 35.52 10.86
CA ILE A 266 -17.85 34.81 11.56
C ILE A 266 -18.48 34.08 12.73
N SER A 267 -18.24 32.78 12.88
CA SER A 267 -18.71 31.98 14.00
C SER A 267 -17.57 31.13 14.55
N VAL A 268 -17.45 31.10 15.87
CA VAL A 268 -16.60 30.18 16.61
C VAL A 268 -17.49 29.37 17.54
N VAL A 269 -17.51 28.05 17.34
CA VAL A 269 -18.28 27.11 18.17
C VAL A 269 -17.31 26.33 19.06
N SER A 270 -17.61 26.31 20.36
CA SER A 270 -16.89 25.56 21.40
C SER A 270 -17.89 24.94 22.38
N ASP A 271 -17.42 24.03 23.24
CA ASP A 271 -18.24 23.42 24.30
C ASP A 271 -18.66 24.41 25.39
N ALA A 272 -18.03 25.60 25.49
CA ALA A 272 -18.40 26.59 26.50
C ALA A 272 -19.58 27.45 26.04
N ALA A 273 -19.46 28.11 24.87
CA ALA A 273 -20.56 28.81 24.21
C ALA A 273 -20.15 29.32 22.82
N PRO A 274 -21.08 29.36 21.84
CA PRO A 274 -20.79 29.92 20.52
C PRO A 274 -20.52 31.43 20.59
N ARG A 275 -19.66 31.92 19.70
CA ARG A 275 -19.40 33.34 19.45
C ARG A 275 -19.70 33.61 17.99
N SER A 276 -20.37 34.70 17.67
CA SER A 276 -20.68 35.03 16.29
C SER A 276 -20.75 36.53 16.05
N LEU A 277 -20.31 36.93 14.86
CA LEU A 277 -20.46 38.26 14.30
C LEU A 277 -21.11 38.11 12.92
N ASP A 278 -22.36 38.58 12.77
CA ASP A 278 -23.12 38.55 11.52
C ASP A 278 -23.66 39.97 11.25
N SER A 279 -23.10 40.65 10.26
CA SER A 279 -23.42 42.05 9.95
C SER A 279 -23.06 42.39 8.50
N THR A 280 -23.46 43.58 8.07
CA THR A 280 -23.03 44.21 6.81
C THR A 280 -22.10 45.38 7.10
N LEU A 281 -21.09 45.54 6.25
CA LEU A 281 -20.03 46.55 6.31
C LEU A 281 -19.99 47.34 4.99
N THR A 282 -20.00 48.67 5.04
CA THR A 282 -19.68 49.54 3.90
C THR A 282 -18.17 49.76 3.81
N VAL A 283 -17.54 49.35 2.71
CA VAL A 283 -16.11 49.55 2.45
C VAL A 283 -15.91 50.67 1.42
N PRO A 284 -15.31 51.81 1.80
CA PRO A 284 -15.08 52.91 0.87
C PRO A 284 -14.13 52.55 -0.28
N PRO A 285 -14.19 53.28 -1.42
CA PRO A 285 -13.27 53.09 -2.54
C PRO A 285 -11.79 53.13 -2.13
N GLY A 286 -11.01 52.13 -2.56
CA GLY A 286 -9.56 52.06 -2.32
C GLY A 286 -9.16 51.89 -0.85
N LYS A 287 -10.10 51.61 0.06
CA LYS A 287 -9.83 51.42 1.50
C LYS A 287 -9.85 49.95 1.89
N THR A 288 -9.14 49.67 2.98
CA THR A 288 -9.15 48.40 3.70
C THR A 288 -9.78 48.62 5.06
N VAL A 289 -10.78 47.81 5.42
CA VAL A 289 -11.47 47.88 6.71
C VAL A 289 -11.33 46.54 7.45
N PRO A 290 -10.94 46.52 8.73
CA PRO A 290 -10.86 45.30 9.52
C PRO A 290 -12.25 44.84 10.00
N VAL A 291 -12.46 43.52 10.06
CA VAL A 291 -13.59 42.86 10.70
C VAL A 291 -13.03 41.93 11.77
N VAL A 292 -13.38 42.20 13.02
CA VAL A 292 -12.74 41.55 14.19
C VAL A 292 -13.79 40.92 15.09
N LEU A 293 -13.56 39.66 15.48
CA LEU A 293 -14.27 38.99 16.56
C LEU A 293 -13.29 38.72 17.72
N GLU A 294 -13.52 39.39 18.85
CA GLU A 294 -12.68 39.28 20.05
C GLU A 294 -13.42 38.53 21.17
N PHE A 295 -12.71 37.62 21.84
CA PHE A 295 -13.20 36.91 23.02
C PHE A 295 -12.06 36.23 23.77
N SER A 296 -12.26 35.94 25.05
CA SER A 296 -11.35 35.13 25.87
C SER A 296 -11.99 33.81 26.26
N GLU A 297 -11.21 32.73 26.28
CA GLU A 297 -11.66 31.40 26.66
C GLU A 297 -10.47 30.51 27.08
N LYS A 298 -10.74 29.45 27.87
CA LYS A 298 -9.72 28.48 28.29
C LYS A 298 -9.03 27.80 27.11
N THR A 299 -7.73 27.60 27.18
CA THR A 299 -6.92 27.09 26.07
C THR A 299 -7.14 25.60 25.77
N ASN A 300 -7.56 24.80 26.75
CA ASN A 300 -7.79 23.36 26.60
C ASN A 300 -9.16 22.99 25.98
N VAL A 301 -9.68 23.84 25.09
CA VAL A 301 -11.00 23.68 24.46
C VAL A 301 -10.81 23.65 22.94
N ILE A 302 -11.41 22.67 22.27
CA ILE A 302 -11.42 22.58 20.81
C ILE A 302 -12.47 23.53 20.24
N ARG A 303 -12.12 24.23 19.17
CA ARG A 303 -12.99 25.23 18.53
C ARG A 303 -13.16 24.95 17.05
N THR A 304 -14.36 25.20 16.53
CA THR A 304 -14.62 25.23 15.08
C THR A 304 -14.86 26.67 14.66
N LEU A 305 -14.01 27.21 13.77
CA LEU A 305 -14.19 28.52 13.15
C LEU A 305 -14.85 28.34 11.78
N SER A 306 -15.91 29.10 11.52
CA SER A 306 -16.54 29.25 10.20
C SER A 306 -16.65 30.74 9.85
N ALA A 307 -16.14 31.14 8.69
CA ALA A 307 -16.22 32.51 8.20
C ALA A 307 -16.72 32.56 6.75
N ALA A 308 -17.63 33.48 6.45
CA ALA A 308 -18.18 33.70 5.11
C ALA A 308 -18.38 35.20 4.85
N PHE A 309 -18.01 35.65 3.64
CA PHE A 309 -18.12 37.04 3.19
C PHE A 309 -18.75 37.08 1.80
N LYS A 310 -19.68 38.02 1.57
CA LYS A 310 -20.45 38.13 0.33
C LYS A 310 -20.58 39.59 -0.09
N ASP A 311 -20.34 39.89 -1.36
CA ASP A 311 -20.65 41.19 -1.94
C ASP A 311 -22.15 41.29 -2.19
N MET A 312 -22.82 42.24 -1.53
CA MET A 312 -24.25 42.41 -1.61
C MET A 312 -24.71 42.92 -2.98
N LYS A 313 -23.86 43.64 -3.71
CA LYS A 313 -24.20 44.16 -5.04
C LYS A 313 -24.22 43.06 -6.09
N THR A 314 -23.22 42.18 -6.07
CA THR A 314 -23.06 41.13 -7.09
C THR A 314 -23.63 39.79 -6.66
N GLY A 315 -23.91 39.61 -5.36
CA GLY A 315 -24.29 38.34 -4.77
C GLY A 315 -23.16 37.31 -4.71
N LYS A 316 -21.93 37.66 -5.09
CA LYS A 316 -20.78 36.75 -5.14
C LYS A 316 -20.20 36.50 -3.76
N THR A 317 -19.85 35.25 -3.47
CA THR A 317 -19.05 34.89 -2.29
C THR A 317 -17.62 35.35 -2.48
N LEU A 318 -17.14 36.22 -1.59
CA LEU A 318 -15.78 36.76 -1.63
C LEU A 318 -14.78 35.90 -0.85
N TYR A 319 -15.24 35.24 0.21
CA TYR A 319 -14.43 34.34 1.01
C TYR A 319 -15.32 33.39 1.81
N GLU A 320 -14.88 32.16 1.95
CA GLU A 320 -15.52 31.16 2.81
C GLU A 320 -14.43 30.24 3.34
N ARG A 321 -14.40 29.99 4.66
CA ARG A 321 -13.46 29.03 5.24
C ARG A 321 -13.96 28.45 6.56
N THR A 322 -13.77 27.14 6.73
CA THR A 322 -14.00 26.45 8.00
C THR A 322 -12.79 25.58 8.39
N PHE A 323 -12.43 25.59 9.68
CA PHE A 323 -11.44 24.67 10.25
C PHE A 323 -11.62 24.51 11.77
N ILE A 324 -10.95 23.50 12.33
CA ILE A 324 -10.93 23.21 13.78
C ILE A 324 -9.57 23.62 14.34
N TYR A 325 -9.50 24.19 15.56
CA TYR A 325 -8.22 24.54 16.19
C TYR A 325 -8.23 24.31 17.71
N ASP A 326 -7.04 24.03 18.24
CA ASP A 326 -6.76 23.83 19.66
C ASP A 326 -5.47 24.59 20.02
N PRO A 327 -5.55 25.70 20.79
CA PRO A 327 -4.40 26.51 21.15
C PRO A 327 -3.49 25.84 22.19
N ALA A 328 -3.93 24.76 22.87
CA ALA A 328 -3.10 24.00 23.81
C ALA A 328 -2.11 23.05 23.09
N LEU A 329 -2.35 22.76 21.82
CA LEU A 329 -1.55 21.86 21.02
C LEU A 329 -0.17 22.48 20.72
N LYS A 330 0.90 21.77 21.06
CA LYS A 330 2.29 22.19 20.80
C LYS A 330 3.07 21.11 20.06
N THR A 331 3.86 21.53 19.07
CA THR A 331 4.80 20.65 18.37
C THR A 331 6.02 20.39 19.24
N ARG A 332 6.40 19.12 19.38
CA ARG A 332 7.69 18.73 19.96
C ARG A 332 8.71 18.45 18.85
N TRP A 333 9.61 19.39 18.61
CA TRP A 333 10.68 19.25 17.60
C TRP A 333 11.74 18.22 18.00
N ILE A 334 12.29 17.50 17.02
CA ILE A 334 13.31 16.45 17.22
C ILE A 334 14.59 16.86 16.48
N ASN A 335 15.76 16.81 17.13
CA ASN A 335 17.02 17.15 16.46
C ASN A 335 17.68 15.89 15.83
N PRO A 336 17.71 15.75 14.49
CA PRO A 336 18.41 14.64 13.82
C PRO A 336 19.94 14.71 13.93
N ASN A 337 20.50 15.91 14.08
CA ASN A 337 21.95 16.17 14.12
C ASN A 337 22.52 16.08 15.53
N GLN A 338 21.68 15.80 16.53
CA GLN A 338 22.15 15.48 17.86
C GLN A 338 23.06 14.26 17.74
N LYS A 339 24.38 14.50 17.68
CA LYS A 339 25.40 13.48 17.43
C LYS A 339 25.19 12.36 18.44
N ARG A 340 24.74 11.22 17.93
CA ARG A 340 24.95 9.95 18.60
C ARG A 340 26.46 9.75 18.58
N SER A 341 27.11 9.93 19.73
CA SER A 341 28.53 9.56 19.89
C SER A 341 28.75 8.14 19.34
N ALA A 342 29.97 7.75 18.94
CA ALA A 342 30.28 6.35 18.61
C ALA A 342 29.59 5.42 19.64
N GLU A 343 28.56 4.73 19.17
CA GLU A 343 27.56 4.14 20.04
C GLU A 343 27.78 2.63 20.07
N LEU A 344 27.54 2.08 21.25
CA LEU A 344 27.41 0.65 21.40
C LEU A 344 26.05 0.25 20.83
N GLU A 345 26.05 -0.40 19.68
CA GLU A 345 24.87 -1.02 19.08
C GLU A 345 24.73 -2.47 19.56
N ILE A 346 23.49 -2.93 19.58
CA ILE A 346 23.09 -4.22 20.11
C ILE A 346 22.04 -4.84 19.18
N GLY A 347 22.00 -6.17 19.08
CA GLY A 347 20.84 -6.92 18.61
C GLY A 347 20.67 -8.14 19.51
N VAL A 348 19.47 -8.37 20.04
CA VAL A 348 19.16 -9.44 21.00
C VAL A 348 18.15 -10.39 20.38
N TYR A 349 18.53 -11.67 20.27
CA TYR A 349 17.80 -12.68 19.52
C TYR A 349 17.47 -13.89 20.41
N PRO A 350 16.45 -13.81 21.29
CA PRO A 350 16.12 -14.88 22.23
C PRO A 350 15.88 -16.26 21.58
N TYR A 351 15.14 -16.36 20.47
CA TYR A 351 14.87 -17.63 19.79
C TYR A 351 16.10 -18.22 19.10
N TYR A 352 17.05 -17.36 18.74
CA TYR A 352 18.34 -17.76 18.16
C TYR A 352 19.44 -17.90 19.21
N LYS A 353 19.10 -17.70 20.49
CA LYS A 353 20.02 -17.77 21.64
C LYS A 353 21.29 -16.96 21.42
N LYS A 354 21.14 -15.72 20.92
CA LYS A 354 22.25 -14.91 20.45
C LYS A 354 22.11 -13.43 20.84
N VAL A 355 23.24 -12.79 21.13
CA VAL A 355 23.36 -11.33 21.17
C VAL A 355 24.47 -10.91 20.21
N ARG A 356 24.21 -9.89 19.39
CA ARG A 356 25.22 -9.20 18.57
C ARG A 356 25.52 -7.84 19.19
N ALA A 357 26.78 -7.43 19.13
CA ALA A 357 27.21 -6.13 19.59
C ALA A 357 28.15 -5.49 18.57
N ARG A 358 28.07 -4.17 18.45
CA ARG A 358 29.01 -3.36 17.68
C ARG A 358 29.35 -2.11 18.46
N PHE A 359 30.62 -1.72 18.42
CA PHE A 359 31.02 -0.38 18.77
C PHE A 359 31.61 0.29 17.52
N GLY A 360 31.07 1.46 17.15
CA GLY A 360 31.45 2.20 15.96
C GLY A 360 30.28 2.34 14.98
N ASN A 361 30.52 2.95 13.82
CA ASN A 361 29.49 3.17 12.80
C ASN A 361 30.07 2.88 11.41
N PRO A 362 29.41 2.08 10.56
CA PRO A 362 29.83 1.86 9.17
C PRO A 362 30.03 3.13 8.34
N VAL A 363 29.39 4.24 8.74
CA VAL A 363 29.47 5.55 8.08
C VAL A 363 30.66 6.40 8.56
N GLU A 364 31.16 6.19 9.79
CA GLU A 364 32.28 6.94 10.37
C GLU A 364 33.33 5.98 10.93
N GLN A 365 34.48 5.91 10.26
CA GLN A 365 35.58 5.05 10.69
C GLN A 365 36.14 5.48 12.04
N VAL A 366 36.26 4.54 12.97
CA VAL A 366 36.89 4.79 14.27
C VAL A 366 38.32 4.26 14.23
N SER A 367 39.28 5.10 13.83
CA SER A 367 40.66 4.69 13.52
C SER A 367 41.62 4.64 14.72
N GLY A 368 41.23 5.13 15.89
CA GLY A 368 42.12 5.28 17.06
C GLY A 368 42.19 4.09 18.04
N TRP A 369 41.26 3.13 17.96
CA TRP A 369 41.15 2.05 18.95
C TRP A 369 41.91 0.78 18.54
N GLN A 370 42.63 0.18 19.48
CA GLN A 370 43.43 -1.04 19.25
C GLN A 370 42.70 -2.31 19.68
N ARG A 371 41.94 -2.24 20.79
CA ARG A 371 41.22 -3.38 21.35
C ARG A 371 39.81 -2.98 21.80
N GLY A 372 38.84 -3.87 21.61
CA GLY A 372 37.51 -3.77 22.21
C GLY A 372 37.13 -5.05 22.94
N ILE A 373 36.68 -4.95 24.19
CA ILE A 373 36.17 -6.07 25.00
C ILE A 373 34.70 -5.80 25.29
N PHE A 374 33.83 -6.76 24.97
CA PHE A 374 32.39 -6.64 25.18
C PHE A 374 31.96 -7.60 26.30
N ARG A 375 31.09 -7.13 27.20
CA ARG A 375 30.59 -7.89 28.35
C ARG A 375 29.07 -7.78 28.46
N ILE A 376 28.41 -8.87 28.79
CA ILE A 376 27.01 -8.91 29.21
C ILE A 376 26.98 -9.24 30.70
N GLN A 377 26.28 -8.43 31.47
CA GLN A 377 26.01 -8.65 32.89
C GLN A 377 24.51 -8.52 33.13
N SER A 378 23.96 -9.24 34.10
CA SER A 378 22.64 -8.91 34.63
C SER A 378 22.69 -7.58 35.39
N LYS A 379 21.54 -6.93 35.60
CA LYS A 379 21.47 -5.62 36.27
C LYS A 379 21.97 -5.64 37.73
N ASP A 380 21.95 -6.81 38.38
CA ASP A 380 22.54 -7.04 39.71
C ASP A 380 24.07 -7.29 39.66
N GLY A 381 24.70 -7.15 38.49
CA GLY A 381 26.16 -7.18 38.32
C GLY A 381 26.74 -8.57 38.06
N LYS A 382 25.93 -9.63 37.97
CA LYS A 382 26.45 -10.98 37.71
C LYS A 382 26.94 -11.09 36.25
N PRO A 383 28.15 -11.62 36.03
CA PRO A 383 28.70 -11.82 34.68
C PRO A 383 27.91 -12.91 33.93
N VAL A 384 27.53 -12.61 32.69
CA VAL A 384 26.81 -13.53 31.79
C VAL A 384 27.71 -13.99 30.65
N ALA A 385 28.40 -13.06 29.98
CA ALA A 385 29.32 -13.38 28.89
C ALA A 385 30.39 -12.29 28.69
N GLU A 386 31.57 -12.67 28.20
CA GLU A 386 32.64 -11.76 27.79
C GLU A 386 33.31 -12.25 26.50
N ARG A 387 33.57 -11.34 25.56
CA ARG A 387 34.28 -11.62 24.31
C ARG A 387 35.15 -10.43 23.88
N ASN A 388 36.30 -10.73 23.27
CA ASN A 388 37.03 -9.72 22.50
C ASN A 388 36.28 -9.46 21.19
N GLY A 389 36.13 -8.19 20.84
CA GLY A 389 35.58 -7.77 19.56
C GLY A 389 36.57 -7.99 18.42
N VAL A 390 36.04 -8.38 17.27
CA VAL A 390 36.80 -8.45 16.01
C VAL A 390 36.91 -7.03 15.46
N LYS A 391 38.14 -6.59 15.18
CA LYS A 391 38.39 -5.28 14.57
C LYS A 391 37.90 -5.28 13.12
N THR A 392 37.17 -4.25 12.75
CA THR A 392 36.64 -3.99 11.40
C THR A 392 37.12 -2.63 10.93
N SER A 393 36.89 -2.28 9.66
CA SER A 393 37.21 -0.94 9.14
C SER A 393 36.41 0.19 9.81
N TYR A 394 35.35 -0.13 10.55
CA TYR A 394 34.41 0.81 11.13
C TYR A 394 34.26 0.67 12.66
N GLY A 395 35.13 -0.11 13.33
CA GLY A 395 35.12 -0.29 14.78
C GLY A 395 35.34 -1.75 15.21
N PHE A 396 34.56 -2.23 16.19
CA PHE A 396 34.61 -3.61 16.66
C PHE A 396 33.23 -4.25 16.67
N GLU A 397 33.14 -5.52 16.27
CA GLU A 397 31.91 -6.31 16.32
C GLU A 397 32.16 -7.62 17.06
N THR A 398 31.14 -8.16 17.73
CA THR A 398 31.17 -9.51 18.31
C THR A 398 29.76 -10.11 18.36
N GLU A 399 29.73 -11.43 18.49
CA GLU A 399 28.52 -12.19 18.80
C GLU A 399 28.72 -13.03 20.07
N PHE A 400 27.64 -13.24 20.82
CA PHE A 400 27.59 -14.06 22.02
C PHE A 400 26.52 -15.13 21.86
N PRO A 401 26.81 -16.40 22.20
CA PRO A 401 25.77 -17.30 22.68
C PRO A 401 25.12 -16.68 23.92
N PHE A 402 23.79 -16.67 23.96
CA PHE A 402 23.02 -16.05 25.04
C PHE A 402 21.77 -16.88 25.33
N GLU A 403 21.72 -17.50 26.50
CA GLU A 403 20.52 -18.21 26.96
C GLU A 403 19.55 -17.21 27.61
N PRO A 404 18.38 -16.94 27.01
CA PRO A 404 17.50 -15.87 27.46
C PRO A 404 16.78 -16.24 28.76
N GLN A 405 17.16 -15.58 29.86
CA GLN A 405 16.44 -15.62 31.14
C GLN A 405 15.72 -14.30 31.39
N ALA A 406 14.59 -14.34 32.11
CA ALA A 406 13.85 -13.12 32.43
C ALA A 406 14.71 -12.19 33.30
N GLY A 407 14.82 -10.93 32.92
CA GLY A 407 15.62 -9.95 33.65
C GLY A 407 16.10 -8.78 32.80
N GLU A 408 16.62 -7.78 33.49
CA GLU A 408 17.35 -6.68 32.87
C GLU A 408 18.83 -6.99 32.81
N TYR A 409 19.44 -6.67 31.68
CA TYR A 409 20.85 -6.89 31.39
C TYR A 409 21.52 -5.60 30.93
N ILE A 410 22.84 -5.54 31.07
CA ILE A 410 23.70 -4.47 30.60
C ILE A 410 24.74 -5.09 29.67
N LEU A 411 24.72 -4.68 28.40
CA LEU A 411 25.84 -4.86 27.48
C LEU A 411 26.80 -3.69 27.69
N SER A 412 28.09 -3.96 27.85
CA SER A 412 29.14 -2.95 27.86
C SER A 412 30.24 -3.26 26.85
N ALA A 413 30.89 -2.23 26.33
CA ALA A 413 32.06 -2.31 25.48
C ALA A 413 33.15 -1.41 26.05
N GLU A 414 34.28 -2.01 26.45
CA GLU A 414 35.50 -1.34 26.91
C GLU A 414 36.50 -1.30 25.75
N LEU A 415 36.91 -0.11 25.34
CA LEU A 415 37.87 0.09 24.26
C LEU A 415 39.17 0.61 24.83
N THR A 416 40.28 0.16 24.25
CA THR A 416 41.63 0.62 24.60
C THR A 416 42.32 1.18 23.37
N ASP A 417 42.83 2.41 23.46
CA ASP A 417 43.62 3.05 22.39
C ASP A 417 45.11 2.68 22.48
N ALA A 418 45.92 3.21 21.56
CA ALA A 418 47.36 2.94 21.51
C ALA A 418 48.13 3.46 22.74
N ASN A 419 47.58 4.44 23.47
CA ASN A 419 48.18 5.03 24.67
C ASN A 419 47.66 4.36 25.96
N GLY A 420 46.87 3.29 25.85
CA GLY A 420 46.27 2.60 26.99
C GLY A 420 45.05 3.28 27.58
N LYS A 421 44.53 4.37 26.99
CA LYS A 421 43.32 5.04 27.46
C LYS A 421 42.12 4.13 27.25
N LYS A 422 41.29 4.00 28.29
CA LYS A 422 40.08 3.18 28.27
C LYS A 422 38.81 4.02 28.16
N VAL A 423 37.87 3.59 27.33
CA VAL A 423 36.51 4.14 27.27
C VAL A 423 35.50 3.00 27.34
N THR A 424 34.54 3.11 28.24
CA THR A 424 33.43 2.16 28.37
C THR A 424 32.14 2.80 27.91
N LYS A 425 31.40 2.12 27.03
CA LYS A 425 30.00 2.41 26.72
C LYS A 425 29.12 1.26 27.19
N SER A 426 27.90 1.55 27.58
CA SER A 426 26.94 0.52 27.97
C SER A 426 25.54 0.79 27.43
N ARG A 427 24.76 -0.28 27.26
CA ARG A 427 23.34 -0.25 26.91
C ARG A 427 22.60 -1.34 27.68
N SER A 428 21.45 -1.00 28.21
CA SER A 428 20.56 -1.96 28.86
C SER A 428 19.61 -2.62 27.86
N PHE A 429 19.22 -3.86 28.15
CA PHE A 429 18.12 -4.53 27.45
C PHE A 429 17.32 -5.40 28.42
N LEU A 430 16.06 -5.66 28.07
CA LEU A 430 15.11 -6.40 28.89
C LEU A 430 14.71 -7.71 28.18
N ILE A 431 14.75 -8.80 28.91
CA ILE A 431 14.12 -10.06 28.52
C ILE A 431 12.91 -10.29 29.42
N GLU A 432 11.73 -10.33 28.83
CA GLU A 432 10.52 -10.85 29.45
C GLU A 432 10.22 -12.24 28.90
N LYS A 433 9.40 -13.01 29.63
CA LYS A 433 8.91 -14.32 29.19
C LYS A 433 7.41 -14.24 28.94
N PHE A 434 6.96 -14.86 27.86
CA PHE A 434 5.56 -14.84 27.46
C PHE A 434 4.97 -16.26 27.31
N PRO A 435 3.67 -16.45 27.64
CA PRO A 435 3.02 -17.76 27.53
C PRO A 435 2.97 -18.36 26.13
N TRP A 436 3.13 -17.54 25.08
CA TRP A 436 3.09 -17.97 23.70
C TRP A 436 4.42 -18.53 23.19
N GLU A 437 5.51 -18.37 23.94
CA GLU A 437 6.85 -18.75 23.47
C GLU A 437 6.92 -20.23 23.10
N HIS A 438 7.50 -20.52 21.93
CA HIS A 438 7.74 -21.87 21.43
C HIS A 438 6.49 -22.75 21.29
N ASN A 439 5.30 -22.15 21.11
CA ASN A 439 4.10 -22.93 20.86
C ASN A 439 4.15 -23.67 19.50
N SER A 440 3.27 -24.66 19.35
CA SER A 440 3.16 -25.51 18.16
C SER A 440 1.88 -25.23 17.33
N ILE A 441 1.20 -24.09 17.55
CA ILE A 441 -0.05 -23.79 16.87
C ILE A 441 0.19 -23.76 15.36
N GLY A 442 -0.57 -24.57 14.61
CA GLY A 442 -0.45 -24.67 13.16
C GLY A 442 0.72 -25.52 12.64
N CYS A 443 1.53 -26.11 13.53
CA CYS A 443 2.70 -26.91 13.14
C CYS A 443 2.36 -28.36 12.79
N ASP A 444 1.13 -28.81 13.05
CA ASP A 444 0.72 -30.19 12.81
C ASP A 444 0.80 -30.57 11.32
N ARG A 445 1.23 -31.80 11.05
CA ARG A 445 1.30 -32.40 9.71
C ARG A 445 -0.09 -32.85 9.26
N VAL A 446 -0.93 -31.88 8.91
CA VAL A 446 -2.29 -32.11 8.41
C VAL A 446 -2.43 -31.60 6.98
N ILE A 447 -3.14 -32.39 6.16
CA ILE A 447 -3.52 -32.01 4.80
C ILE A 447 -4.87 -31.31 4.90
N ILE A 448 -4.90 -30.00 4.66
CA ILE A 448 -6.13 -29.21 4.71
C ILE A 448 -6.86 -29.25 3.37
N PRO A 449 -8.21 -29.27 3.33
CA PRO A 449 -8.95 -29.19 2.08
C PRO A 449 -8.60 -27.92 1.26
N PRO A 450 -8.60 -28.01 -0.08
CA PRO A 450 -8.96 -29.16 -0.92
C PRO A 450 -7.76 -30.07 -1.23
N PHE A 451 -6.64 -29.90 -0.53
CA PHE A 451 -5.43 -30.65 -0.84
C PHE A 451 -5.66 -32.14 -0.57
N LYS A 452 -4.99 -32.96 -1.37
CA LYS A 452 -5.00 -34.42 -1.27
C LYS A 452 -3.62 -34.91 -0.84
N ALA A 453 -3.58 -36.13 -0.32
CA ALA A 453 -2.34 -36.81 -0.02
C ALA A 453 -1.46 -36.92 -1.27
N ILE A 454 -0.15 -36.73 -1.08
CA ILE A 454 0.85 -36.96 -2.10
C ILE A 454 0.87 -38.45 -2.45
N THR A 455 0.96 -38.77 -3.73
CA THR A 455 1.18 -40.14 -4.21
C THR A 455 2.51 -40.24 -4.93
N CYS A 456 3.11 -41.44 -4.96
CA CYS A 456 4.34 -41.73 -5.71
C CYS A 456 4.09 -42.81 -6.76
N PRO A 457 3.59 -42.45 -7.96
CA PRO A 457 3.22 -43.44 -8.99
C PRO A 457 4.39 -44.27 -9.54
N THR A 458 5.62 -43.78 -9.38
CA THR A 458 6.84 -44.44 -9.84
C THR A 458 7.95 -44.21 -8.82
N GLU A 459 9.05 -44.95 -8.94
CA GLU A 459 10.25 -44.79 -8.10
C GLU A 459 10.94 -43.42 -8.25
N ARG A 460 10.48 -42.58 -9.18
CA ARG A 460 11.03 -41.25 -9.43
C ARG A 460 9.95 -40.18 -9.56
N SER A 461 8.73 -40.39 -9.08
CA SER A 461 7.67 -39.36 -9.19
C SER A 461 6.91 -39.13 -7.91
N ALA A 462 6.45 -37.90 -7.73
CA ALA A 462 5.55 -37.49 -6.67
C ALA A 462 4.45 -36.58 -7.24
N GLU A 463 3.19 -36.82 -6.87
CA GLU A 463 2.02 -36.08 -7.34
C GLU A 463 1.25 -35.49 -6.17
N ALA A 464 1.10 -34.17 -6.17
CA ALA A 464 0.22 -33.40 -5.32
C ALA A 464 -1.17 -33.25 -5.96
N THR A 465 -1.98 -32.32 -5.43
CA THR A 465 -3.41 -32.21 -5.76
C THR A 465 -3.71 -31.96 -7.24
N LEU A 466 -2.97 -31.04 -7.87
CA LEU A 466 -3.11 -30.68 -9.28
C LEU A 466 -1.76 -30.64 -10.01
N THR A 467 -0.67 -31.05 -9.36
CA THR A 467 0.69 -30.95 -9.90
C THR A 467 1.49 -32.17 -9.54
N GLY A 468 2.54 -32.44 -10.30
CA GLY A 468 3.41 -33.57 -10.04
C GLY A 468 4.76 -33.40 -10.71
N TYR A 469 5.74 -34.11 -10.17
CA TYR A 469 7.13 -34.02 -10.56
C TYR A 469 7.68 -35.42 -10.83
N ARG A 470 8.44 -35.55 -11.91
CA ARG A 470 9.34 -36.71 -12.11
C ARG A 470 10.77 -36.24 -11.94
N PHE A 471 11.46 -36.84 -10.97
CA PHE A 471 12.78 -36.43 -10.51
C PHE A 471 13.88 -36.96 -11.43
N ARG A 472 14.73 -36.03 -11.89
CA ARG A 472 15.88 -36.32 -12.75
C ARG A 472 16.89 -35.18 -12.69
N ASP A 473 18.17 -35.52 -12.78
CA ASP A 473 19.27 -34.54 -12.83
C ASP A 473 19.28 -33.61 -11.61
N GLY A 474 18.84 -34.12 -10.46
CA GLY A 474 18.70 -33.36 -9.20
C GLY A 474 17.45 -32.48 -9.12
N PHE A 475 16.69 -32.38 -10.21
CA PHE A 475 15.51 -31.54 -10.35
C PHE A 475 14.39 -32.35 -11.00
N PHE A 476 13.88 -31.95 -12.17
CA PHE A 476 12.77 -32.59 -12.86
C PHE A 476 13.02 -32.75 -14.36
N ASP A 477 12.56 -33.85 -14.94
CA ASP A 477 12.40 -34.02 -16.39
C ASP A 477 10.94 -33.96 -16.86
N ARG A 478 10.00 -34.00 -15.93
CA ARG A 478 8.58 -33.82 -16.18
C ARG A 478 7.92 -33.05 -15.05
N VAL A 479 7.08 -32.07 -15.42
CA VAL A 479 6.20 -31.33 -14.52
C VAL A 479 4.77 -31.44 -15.05
N THR A 480 3.91 -32.14 -14.34
CA THR A 480 2.47 -32.22 -14.64
C THR A 480 1.74 -31.02 -14.01
N ALA A 481 0.73 -30.50 -14.71
CA ALA A 481 -0.04 -29.33 -14.29
C ALA A 481 -1.50 -29.46 -14.72
N ALA A 482 -2.39 -29.71 -13.75
CA ALA A 482 -3.80 -30.07 -13.96
C ALA A 482 -3.95 -31.23 -14.95
N ASP A 483 -4.61 -31.00 -16.08
CA ASP A 483 -4.82 -31.93 -17.19
C ASP A 483 -3.63 -32.04 -18.15
N THR A 484 -2.52 -31.34 -17.87
CA THR A 484 -1.32 -31.31 -18.73
C THR A 484 -0.26 -32.29 -18.25
N GLU A 485 0.15 -33.22 -19.11
CA GLU A 485 1.12 -34.26 -18.78
C GLU A 485 2.55 -33.72 -18.58
N ASN A 486 2.97 -32.72 -19.38
CA ASN A 486 4.30 -32.12 -19.21
C ASN A 486 4.37 -30.69 -19.75
N ILE A 487 4.72 -29.73 -18.91
CA ILE A 487 5.02 -28.35 -19.32
C ILE A 487 6.49 -28.12 -19.71
N LEU A 488 7.40 -29.02 -19.30
CA LEU A 488 8.80 -28.94 -19.65
C LEU A 488 9.04 -29.41 -21.09
N ALA A 489 9.98 -28.75 -21.78
CA ALA A 489 10.45 -29.17 -23.11
C ALA A 489 11.65 -30.12 -23.04
N ALA A 490 12.38 -30.12 -21.91
CA ALA A 490 13.54 -30.97 -21.63
C ALA A 490 13.77 -31.02 -20.10
N PRO A 491 14.72 -31.83 -19.59
CA PRO A 491 15.08 -31.78 -18.17
C PRO A 491 15.62 -30.41 -17.71
N ILE A 492 15.28 -30.03 -16.48
CA ILE A 492 15.94 -28.92 -15.78
C ILE A 492 17.39 -29.32 -15.55
N ARG A 493 18.33 -28.43 -15.89
CA ARG A 493 19.76 -28.76 -15.89
C ARG A 493 20.61 -27.67 -15.25
N LEU A 494 21.63 -28.10 -14.50
CA LEU A 494 22.70 -27.24 -14.00
C LEU A 494 23.91 -27.36 -14.94
N THR A 495 24.33 -26.24 -15.50
CA THR A 495 25.53 -26.15 -16.35
C THR A 495 26.61 -25.35 -15.64
N ILE A 496 27.83 -25.88 -15.54
CA ILE A 496 29.00 -25.23 -14.93
C ILE A 496 30.11 -25.19 -15.99
N ASN A 497 30.63 -24.01 -16.31
CA ASN A 497 31.62 -23.81 -17.37
C ASN A 497 31.22 -24.43 -18.74
N GLY A 498 29.93 -24.44 -19.05
CA GLY A 498 29.39 -25.06 -20.27
C GLY A 498 29.15 -26.58 -20.18
N GLU A 499 29.60 -27.25 -19.12
CA GLU A 499 29.36 -28.68 -18.87
C GLU A 499 28.06 -28.89 -18.08
N THR A 500 27.19 -29.78 -18.55
CA THR A 500 26.00 -30.19 -17.78
C THR A 500 26.37 -31.19 -16.70
N ALA A 501 26.04 -30.89 -15.44
CA ALA A 501 26.25 -31.80 -14.31
C ALA A 501 25.36 -33.05 -14.47
N LYS A 502 25.95 -34.25 -14.34
CA LYS A 502 25.28 -35.53 -14.55
C LYS A 502 24.84 -36.17 -13.24
N GLU A 503 23.63 -36.71 -13.19
CA GLU A 503 23.15 -37.48 -12.05
C GLU A 503 23.95 -38.78 -11.86
N THR A 504 24.45 -38.99 -10.64
CA THR A 504 25.15 -40.21 -10.22
C THR A 504 24.31 -41.06 -9.28
N SER A 505 23.33 -40.48 -8.60
CA SER A 505 22.45 -41.18 -7.65
C SER A 505 21.16 -40.41 -7.42
N PHE A 506 20.07 -41.13 -7.14
CA PHE A 506 18.79 -40.57 -6.70
C PHE A 506 18.18 -41.50 -5.63
N ARG A 507 17.57 -40.93 -4.59
CA ARG A 507 16.70 -41.66 -3.66
C ARG A 507 15.65 -40.76 -3.04
N PHE A 508 14.52 -41.35 -2.66
CA PHE A 508 13.61 -40.75 -1.69
C PHE A 508 14.19 -40.91 -0.27
N THR A 509 14.23 -39.83 0.50
CA THR A 509 14.63 -39.83 1.92
C THR A 509 13.43 -39.85 2.86
N GLU A 510 12.25 -39.46 2.37
CA GLU A 510 10.97 -39.54 3.08
C GLU A 510 9.86 -39.72 2.04
N GLN A 511 8.87 -40.56 2.37
CA GLN A 511 7.62 -40.67 1.62
C GLN A 511 6.46 -40.72 2.62
N SER A 512 5.70 -39.64 2.72
CA SER A 512 4.49 -39.58 3.55
C SER A 512 3.34 -38.91 2.77
N PRO A 513 2.09 -39.07 3.23
CA PRO A 513 0.94 -38.43 2.60
C PRO A 513 1.04 -36.91 2.47
N ASP A 514 1.80 -36.24 3.33
CA ASP A 514 1.90 -34.78 3.38
C ASP A 514 3.26 -34.23 2.90
N ARG A 515 4.28 -35.09 2.72
CA ARG A 515 5.64 -34.66 2.41
C ARG A 515 6.45 -35.74 1.69
N ILE A 516 7.29 -35.31 0.75
CA ILE A 516 8.31 -36.15 0.13
C ILE A 516 9.69 -35.52 0.36
N GLY A 517 10.65 -36.34 0.76
CA GLY A 517 12.07 -35.98 0.84
C GLY A 517 12.86 -36.65 -0.28
N THR A 518 13.82 -35.95 -0.88
CA THR A 518 14.66 -36.47 -1.96
C THR A 518 16.13 -36.11 -1.76
N GLU A 519 17.01 -36.95 -2.27
CA GLU A 519 18.44 -36.67 -2.36
C GLU A 519 19.00 -37.17 -3.69
N SER A 520 19.70 -36.28 -4.40
CA SER A 520 20.40 -36.58 -5.64
C SER A 520 21.88 -36.20 -5.56
N GLY A 521 22.73 -37.01 -6.17
CA GLY A 521 24.15 -36.70 -6.37
C GLY A 521 24.39 -36.33 -7.82
N LEU A 522 25.06 -35.22 -8.08
CA LEU A 522 25.47 -34.77 -9.40
C LEU A 522 27.00 -34.63 -9.47
N ARG A 523 27.57 -34.87 -10.65
CA ARG A 523 29.00 -34.72 -10.92
C ARG A 523 29.25 -33.88 -12.18
N TRP A 524 30.27 -33.04 -12.10
CA TRP A 524 30.87 -32.32 -13.23
C TRP A 524 32.39 -32.48 -13.15
N SER A 525 33.15 -32.00 -14.13
CA SER A 525 34.59 -32.25 -14.23
C SER A 525 35.39 -31.69 -13.04
N GLY A 526 34.90 -30.62 -12.41
CA GLY A 526 35.57 -29.93 -11.30
C GLY A 526 34.98 -30.21 -9.92
N GLY A 527 34.09 -31.19 -9.76
CA GLY A 527 33.59 -31.59 -8.43
C GLY A 527 32.19 -32.20 -8.42
N THR A 528 31.53 -32.11 -7.25
CA THR A 528 30.20 -32.70 -7.03
C THR A 528 29.19 -31.69 -6.50
N VAL A 529 27.91 -31.97 -6.75
CA VAL A 529 26.78 -31.21 -6.19
C VAL A 529 25.79 -32.20 -5.58
N GLN A 530 25.47 -32.05 -4.31
CA GLN A 530 24.38 -32.79 -3.68
C GLN A 530 23.13 -31.93 -3.66
N VAL A 531 22.02 -32.42 -4.20
CA VAL A 531 20.73 -31.74 -4.18
C VAL A 531 19.82 -32.48 -3.20
N ARG A 532 19.41 -31.80 -2.12
CA ARG A 532 18.43 -32.30 -1.16
C ARG A 532 17.15 -31.51 -1.27
N GLY A 533 16.03 -32.18 -1.48
CA GLY A 533 14.73 -31.54 -1.68
C GLY A 533 13.68 -32.01 -0.69
N VAL A 534 12.75 -31.11 -0.37
CA VAL A 534 11.53 -31.38 0.40
C VAL A 534 10.34 -30.84 -0.39
N MET A 535 9.45 -31.73 -0.80
CA MET A 535 8.14 -31.41 -1.38
C MET A 535 7.08 -31.46 -0.29
N ASP A 536 6.26 -30.40 -0.18
CA ASP A 536 5.09 -30.32 0.68
C ASP A 536 3.80 -30.66 -0.10
N TYR A 537 2.68 -30.93 0.57
CA TYR A 537 1.45 -31.44 -0.07
C TYR A 537 0.75 -30.46 -1.04
N ASP A 538 1.15 -29.19 -1.02
CA ASP A 538 0.75 -28.16 -2.00
C ASP A 538 1.64 -28.16 -3.26
N GLY A 539 2.57 -29.11 -3.37
CA GLY A 539 3.51 -29.22 -4.47
C GLY A 539 4.68 -28.23 -4.41
N PHE A 540 4.86 -27.51 -3.29
CA PHE A 540 6.04 -26.67 -3.09
C PHE A 540 7.27 -27.54 -2.85
N TYR A 541 8.29 -27.43 -3.71
CA TYR A 541 9.54 -28.18 -3.62
C TYR A 541 10.71 -27.26 -3.30
N ARG A 542 11.15 -27.25 -2.04
CA ARG A 542 12.34 -26.51 -1.57
C ARG A 542 13.56 -27.41 -1.64
N PHE A 543 14.66 -26.93 -2.18
CA PHE A 543 15.88 -27.71 -2.31
C PHE A 543 17.13 -26.91 -1.98
N THR A 544 18.12 -27.62 -1.42
CA THR A 544 19.47 -27.12 -1.16
C THR A 544 20.44 -27.79 -2.12
N MET A 545 21.19 -26.99 -2.87
CA MET A 545 22.34 -27.45 -3.66
C MET A 545 23.61 -27.23 -2.85
N LYS A 546 24.30 -28.32 -2.55
CA LYS A 546 25.56 -28.32 -1.81
C LYS A 546 26.72 -28.62 -2.74
N PHE A 547 27.50 -27.59 -3.06
CA PHE A 547 28.62 -27.65 -3.99
C PHE A 547 29.90 -28.08 -3.26
N ARG A 548 30.65 -29.02 -3.84
CA ARG A 548 31.95 -29.49 -3.37
C ARG A 548 32.94 -29.50 -4.53
N PRO A 549 33.72 -28.42 -4.69
CA PRO A 549 34.79 -28.35 -5.70
C PRO A 549 35.92 -29.34 -5.39
N ASP A 550 36.49 -29.94 -6.43
CA ASP A 550 37.70 -30.77 -6.32
C ASP A 550 38.92 -29.85 -6.34
N GLY A 551 39.24 -29.28 -5.17
CA GLY A 551 40.26 -28.24 -5.04
C GLY A 551 39.80 -26.89 -5.61
N MET A 552 40.75 -26.01 -5.93
CA MET A 552 40.44 -24.69 -6.49
C MET A 552 39.99 -24.81 -7.95
N GLN A 553 38.77 -24.38 -8.24
CA GLN A 553 38.16 -24.40 -9.56
C GLN A 553 37.84 -23.00 -10.04
N LYS A 554 38.29 -22.65 -11.25
CA LYS A 554 37.89 -21.41 -11.91
C LYS A 554 36.52 -21.57 -12.54
N ILE A 555 35.56 -20.75 -12.14
CA ILE A 555 34.18 -20.78 -12.62
C ILE A 555 33.90 -19.50 -13.40
N ASN A 556 33.79 -19.64 -14.72
CA ASN A 556 33.43 -18.56 -15.61
C ASN A 556 31.90 -18.41 -15.73
N SER A 557 31.16 -19.51 -15.64
CA SER A 557 29.70 -19.50 -15.66
C SER A 557 29.09 -20.68 -14.88
N ALA A 558 27.94 -20.45 -14.26
CA ALA A 558 27.11 -21.49 -13.66
C ALA A 558 25.64 -21.10 -13.81
N VAL A 559 24.84 -21.93 -14.48
CA VAL A 559 23.46 -21.60 -14.87
C VAL A 559 22.52 -22.77 -14.60
N LEU A 560 21.45 -22.53 -13.86
CA LEU A 560 20.31 -23.44 -13.75
C LEU A 560 19.29 -23.06 -14.83
N THR A 561 19.00 -24.00 -15.74
CA THR A 561 18.11 -23.76 -16.90
C THR A 561 16.82 -24.56 -16.76
N VAL A 562 15.68 -23.87 -16.88
CA VAL A 562 14.34 -24.46 -16.89
C VAL A 562 13.75 -24.34 -18.30
N PRO A 563 13.79 -25.41 -19.12
CA PRO A 563 13.25 -25.40 -20.47
C PRO A 563 11.75 -25.74 -20.48
N LEU A 564 10.94 -24.80 -20.96
CA LEU A 564 9.48 -24.84 -21.04
C LEU A 564 9.01 -24.94 -22.48
N LYS A 565 7.91 -25.65 -22.74
CA LYS A 565 7.27 -25.64 -24.06
C LYS A 565 6.67 -24.25 -24.34
N LYS A 566 6.84 -23.76 -25.57
CA LYS A 566 6.43 -22.40 -25.98
C LYS A 566 4.96 -22.10 -25.69
N GLU A 567 4.07 -23.09 -25.86
CA GLU A 567 2.63 -22.94 -25.64
C GLU A 567 2.22 -22.61 -24.20
N TYR A 568 3.10 -22.84 -23.22
CA TYR A 568 2.89 -22.51 -21.81
C TYR A 568 3.60 -21.21 -21.39
N VAL A 569 4.37 -20.55 -22.25
CA VAL A 569 5.12 -19.33 -21.89
C VAL A 569 4.48 -18.11 -22.55
N LYS A 570 3.46 -17.55 -21.89
CA LYS A 570 2.70 -16.39 -22.36
C LYS A 570 2.71 -15.21 -21.40
N LEU A 571 2.86 -15.48 -20.10
CA LEU A 571 2.79 -14.53 -19.01
C LEU A 571 4.02 -14.66 -18.13
N ILE A 572 4.39 -13.55 -17.49
CA ILE A 572 5.42 -13.51 -16.46
C ILE A 572 4.91 -12.74 -15.24
N HIS A 573 5.30 -13.21 -14.06
CA HIS A 573 5.19 -12.47 -12.83
C HIS A 573 6.52 -12.50 -12.05
N SER A 574 7.14 -11.37 -11.75
CA SER A 574 8.41 -11.30 -11.00
C SER A 574 8.38 -10.26 -9.90
N LEU A 575 8.99 -10.59 -8.76
CA LEU A 575 8.97 -9.78 -7.53
C LEU A 575 10.38 -9.39 -7.07
N CYS A 576 10.47 -8.25 -6.39
CA CYS A 576 11.64 -7.81 -5.61
C CYS A 576 11.30 -6.65 -4.67
N ASN A 577 10.44 -6.87 -3.68
CA ASN A 577 10.06 -5.89 -2.66
C ASN A 577 9.70 -4.49 -3.23
N ARG A 578 8.99 -4.47 -4.37
CA ARG A 578 8.50 -3.27 -5.06
C ARG A 578 7.02 -3.43 -5.44
N MET A 579 6.18 -3.70 -4.43
CA MET A 579 4.71 -3.75 -4.58
C MET A 579 4.21 -2.57 -5.43
N LYS A 580 3.19 -2.83 -6.24
CA LYS A 580 2.63 -1.98 -7.31
C LYS A 580 3.49 -1.82 -8.57
N TYR A 581 4.77 -2.24 -8.56
CA TYR A 581 5.70 -2.10 -9.70
C TYR A 581 6.33 -3.41 -10.18
N ASN A 582 5.89 -4.54 -9.62
CA ASN A 582 6.31 -5.87 -10.04
C ASN A 582 5.91 -6.16 -11.49
N ASP A 583 6.73 -6.95 -12.19
CA ASP A 583 6.35 -7.42 -13.53
C ASP A 583 5.11 -8.30 -13.44
N ALA A 584 4.09 -8.00 -14.22
CA ALA A 584 2.83 -8.74 -14.33
C ALA A 584 2.23 -8.45 -15.71
N LYS A 585 2.65 -9.22 -16.72
CA LYS A 585 2.40 -8.87 -18.14
C LYS A 585 2.50 -10.06 -19.08
N PHE A 586 2.06 -9.85 -20.32
CA PHE A 586 2.36 -10.75 -21.44
C PHE A 586 3.85 -10.69 -21.80
N LEU A 587 4.41 -11.85 -22.13
CA LEU A 587 5.74 -11.95 -22.72
C LEU A 587 5.66 -11.66 -24.23
N PRO A 588 6.64 -10.93 -24.81
CA PRO A 588 6.67 -10.69 -26.25
C PRO A 588 6.78 -11.98 -27.07
N GLU A 589 6.04 -12.07 -28.18
CA GLU A 589 6.12 -13.18 -29.13
C GLU A 589 7.25 -12.94 -30.16
N LYS A 590 8.50 -13.13 -29.74
CA LYS A 590 9.69 -13.04 -30.60
C LYS A 590 10.76 -14.04 -30.16
N ASP A 591 11.73 -14.31 -31.04
CA ASP A 591 12.90 -15.11 -30.69
C ASP A 591 13.97 -14.30 -29.95
N GLY A 592 14.85 -14.99 -29.22
CA GLY A 592 15.89 -14.40 -28.40
C GLY A 592 15.43 -14.04 -26.99
N VAL A 593 16.12 -13.10 -26.35
CA VAL A 593 15.81 -12.70 -24.97
C VAL A 593 14.54 -11.82 -24.95
N ILE A 594 13.50 -12.32 -24.29
CA ILE A 594 12.18 -11.70 -24.20
C ILE A 594 11.90 -11.07 -22.84
N TRP A 595 12.69 -11.40 -21.81
CA TRP A 595 12.67 -10.74 -20.51
C TRP A 595 14.02 -10.83 -19.80
N ARG A 596 14.34 -9.81 -19.00
CA ARG A 596 15.60 -9.63 -18.26
C ARG A 596 15.33 -9.07 -16.88
N SER A 597 15.96 -9.62 -15.84
CA SER A 597 15.76 -9.13 -14.48
C SER A 597 16.34 -7.72 -14.27
N SER A 598 17.37 -7.31 -15.02
CA SER A 598 17.94 -5.96 -14.94
C SER A 598 16.97 -4.86 -15.39
N GLN A 599 15.95 -5.20 -16.20
CA GLN A 599 14.96 -4.27 -16.74
C GLN A 599 13.76 -4.05 -15.82
N SER A 600 13.53 -4.93 -14.84
CA SER A 600 12.47 -4.77 -13.84
C SER A 600 12.83 -3.68 -12.81
N ALA A 601 11.82 -3.14 -12.12
CA ALA A 601 12.03 -2.16 -11.04
C ALA A 601 12.99 -2.70 -9.96
N LYS A 602 14.04 -1.93 -9.60
CA LYS A 602 15.05 -2.37 -8.62
C LYS A 602 14.69 -1.95 -7.19
N THR A 603 14.91 -2.80 -6.19
CA THR A 603 14.84 -2.46 -4.75
C THR A 603 16.04 -1.57 -4.36
N PRO A 604 15.87 -0.44 -3.65
CA PRO A 604 17.00 0.43 -3.29
C PRO A 604 18.06 -0.25 -2.41
N GLN A 605 17.64 -1.22 -1.60
CA GLN A 605 18.50 -1.95 -0.66
C GLN A 605 19.25 -3.13 -1.31
N LEU A 606 18.89 -3.51 -2.54
CA LEU A 606 19.48 -4.66 -3.24
C LEU A 606 20.51 -4.18 -4.26
N SER A 607 21.70 -4.77 -4.25
CA SER A 607 22.66 -4.59 -5.33
C SER A 607 22.45 -5.61 -6.44
N GLY A 608 22.57 -5.17 -7.69
CA GLY A 608 22.42 -6.02 -8.86
C GLY A 608 20.98 -6.20 -9.32
N SER A 609 20.74 -7.28 -10.05
CA SER A 609 19.46 -7.59 -10.71
C SER A 609 18.80 -8.87 -10.19
N PHE A 610 19.23 -9.37 -9.02
CA PHE A 610 18.60 -10.53 -8.38
C PHE A 610 17.10 -10.30 -8.15
N ARG A 611 16.30 -11.35 -8.32
CA ARG A 611 14.86 -11.37 -8.00
C ARG A 611 14.58 -12.59 -7.14
N PRO A 612 13.95 -12.45 -5.98
CA PRO A 612 13.65 -13.59 -5.12
C PRO A 612 12.56 -14.51 -5.68
N TYR A 613 11.79 -14.06 -6.68
CA TYR A 613 10.69 -14.84 -7.26
C TYR A 613 10.44 -14.50 -8.73
N VAL A 614 10.20 -15.54 -9.53
CA VAL A 614 9.65 -15.44 -10.89
C VAL A 614 8.69 -16.60 -11.17
N TRP A 615 7.51 -16.30 -11.69
CA TRP A 615 6.58 -17.27 -12.26
C TRP A 615 6.45 -17.04 -13.76
N ILE A 616 6.46 -18.13 -14.52
CA ILE A 616 6.27 -18.12 -15.97
C ILE A 616 5.20 -19.15 -16.30
N GLY A 617 4.25 -18.74 -17.13
CA GLY A 617 3.13 -19.62 -17.47
C GLY A 617 2.14 -19.01 -18.46
N ARG A 618 0.97 -19.62 -18.49
CA ARG A 618 -0.27 -19.11 -19.08
C ARG A 618 -1.37 -19.16 -18.01
N LEU A 619 -2.62 -18.91 -18.41
CA LEU A 619 -3.77 -19.00 -17.50
C LEU A 619 -3.77 -20.31 -16.69
N GLY A 620 -3.54 -20.18 -15.38
CA GLY A 620 -3.45 -21.27 -14.40
C GLY A 620 -2.18 -22.13 -14.47
N LYS A 621 -1.68 -22.46 -15.67
CA LYS A 621 -0.60 -23.43 -15.89
C LYS A 621 0.77 -22.77 -15.99
N GLY A 622 1.73 -23.20 -15.18
CA GLY A 622 3.07 -22.61 -15.18
C GLY A 622 3.98 -23.18 -14.09
N ILE A 623 5.11 -22.52 -13.88
CA ILE A 623 6.06 -22.86 -12.81
C ILE A 623 6.64 -21.59 -12.20
N ALA A 624 6.71 -21.56 -10.87
CA ALA A 624 7.40 -20.54 -10.11
C ALA A 624 8.77 -21.05 -9.65
N TRP A 625 9.78 -20.19 -9.76
CA TRP A 625 11.11 -20.35 -9.16
C TRP A 625 11.32 -19.26 -8.11
N MET A 626 12.04 -19.58 -7.03
CA MET A 626 12.36 -18.63 -5.96
C MET A 626 13.65 -18.94 -5.21
N SER A 627 14.25 -17.90 -4.64
CA SER A 627 15.38 -17.93 -3.72
C SER A 627 15.28 -16.76 -2.74
N GLU A 628 15.57 -16.96 -1.45
CA GLU A 628 15.55 -15.86 -0.48
C GLU A 628 16.79 -14.96 -0.56
N SER A 629 17.88 -15.41 -1.19
CA SER A 629 19.13 -14.64 -1.25
C SER A 629 20.00 -15.04 -2.44
N ASP A 630 20.86 -14.10 -2.85
CA ASP A 630 21.97 -14.31 -3.77
C ASP A 630 23.29 -14.64 -3.03
N ARG A 631 23.24 -14.94 -1.72
CA ARG A 631 24.42 -15.33 -0.95
C ARG A 631 25.09 -16.55 -1.58
N GLY A 632 26.38 -16.41 -1.89
CA GLY A 632 27.17 -17.46 -2.56
C GLY A 632 27.11 -17.43 -4.09
N TRP A 633 26.35 -16.50 -4.68
CA TRP A 633 26.33 -16.25 -6.11
C TRP A 633 27.46 -15.26 -6.47
N SER A 634 27.94 -15.32 -7.70
CA SER A 634 28.90 -14.34 -8.23
C SER A 634 28.28 -13.60 -9.41
N LEU A 635 27.70 -12.44 -9.10
CA LEU A 635 26.91 -11.66 -10.05
C LEU A 635 27.58 -10.34 -10.42
N ASN A 636 27.60 -10.04 -11.71
CA ASN A 636 27.86 -8.71 -12.22
C ASN A 636 26.68 -7.80 -11.84
N PRO A 637 26.89 -6.70 -11.09
CA PRO A 637 25.82 -5.77 -10.70
C PRO A 637 25.04 -5.17 -11.88
N ASP A 638 25.67 -5.09 -13.05
CA ASP A 638 25.06 -4.57 -14.28
C ASP A 638 24.54 -5.69 -15.20
N GLY A 639 24.80 -6.95 -14.87
CA GLY A 639 24.33 -8.11 -15.62
C GLY A 639 22.95 -8.59 -15.19
N ASP A 640 22.43 -9.59 -15.90
CA ASP A 640 21.15 -10.24 -15.59
C ASP A 640 21.35 -11.47 -14.69
N ALA A 641 20.70 -11.47 -13.53
CA ALA A 641 20.62 -12.65 -12.68
C ALA A 641 19.63 -13.69 -13.25
N LEU A 642 18.58 -13.23 -13.94
CA LEU A 642 17.56 -14.07 -14.56
C LEU A 642 17.23 -13.56 -15.97
N GLU A 643 17.02 -14.49 -16.90
CA GLU A 643 16.57 -14.21 -18.26
C GLU A 643 15.50 -15.20 -18.73
N VAL A 644 14.58 -14.74 -19.57
CA VAL A 644 13.69 -15.62 -20.36
C VAL A 644 14.08 -15.52 -21.82
N VAL A 645 14.45 -16.66 -22.41
CA VAL A 645 14.98 -16.75 -23.77
C VAL A 645 14.08 -17.66 -24.61
N SER A 646 13.45 -17.10 -25.64
CA SER A 646 12.67 -17.83 -26.63
C SER A 646 13.61 -18.40 -27.70
N LEU A 647 13.66 -19.72 -27.83
CA LEU A 647 14.39 -20.47 -28.86
C LEU A 647 13.39 -21.06 -29.87
N PRO A 648 13.81 -21.53 -31.05
CA PRO A 648 12.88 -22.05 -32.05
C PRO A 648 11.90 -23.11 -31.51
N ASP A 649 12.37 -24.06 -30.72
CA ASP A 649 11.64 -25.23 -30.21
C ASP A 649 11.08 -25.08 -28.78
N ARG A 650 11.62 -24.16 -27.98
CA ARG A 650 11.31 -24.03 -26.54
C ARG A 650 11.57 -22.64 -26.01
N THR A 651 11.16 -22.38 -24.77
CA THR A 651 11.54 -21.17 -24.04
C THR A 651 12.29 -21.55 -22.77
N GLU A 652 13.40 -20.89 -22.48
CA GLU A 652 14.24 -21.18 -21.32
C GLU A 652 14.17 -20.03 -20.30
N LEU A 653 13.85 -20.37 -19.05
CA LEU A 653 14.23 -19.52 -17.91
C LEU A 653 15.66 -19.89 -17.51
N ARG A 654 16.56 -18.91 -17.54
CA ARG A 654 17.97 -19.06 -17.17
C ARG A 654 18.23 -18.34 -15.85
N ILE A 655 18.72 -19.07 -14.87
CA ILE A 655 19.06 -18.57 -13.54
C ILE A 655 20.59 -18.60 -13.41
N HIS A 656 21.21 -17.43 -13.49
CA HIS A 656 22.67 -17.29 -13.45
C HIS A 656 23.15 -17.30 -12.01
N LEU A 657 23.86 -18.35 -11.59
CA LEU A 657 24.52 -18.42 -10.28
C LEU A 657 25.90 -17.75 -10.33
N VAL A 658 26.55 -17.82 -11.50
CA VAL A 658 27.81 -17.15 -11.81
C VAL A 658 27.69 -16.53 -13.20
N ASN A 659 27.67 -15.19 -13.26
CA ASN A 659 27.87 -14.42 -14.49
C ASN A 659 29.02 -13.39 -14.35
N LEU A 660 29.65 -13.34 -13.17
CA LEU A 660 30.93 -12.70 -12.91
C LEU A 660 31.94 -13.79 -12.53
N PRO A 661 33.00 -14.04 -13.32
CA PRO A 661 33.96 -15.11 -13.05
C PRO A 661 34.48 -15.10 -11.62
N THR A 662 34.60 -16.29 -11.02
CA THR A 662 35.00 -16.48 -9.62
C THR A 662 35.77 -17.78 -9.45
N GLU A 663 36.32 -18.00 -8.27
CA GLU A 663 36.93 -19.26 -7.86
C GLU A 663 36.05 -19.95 -6.82
N TRP A 664 35.89 -21.26 -6.95
CA TRP A 664 35.28 -22.12 -5.95
C TRP A 664 36.34 -23.08 -5.42
N GLU A 665 36.56 -23.04 -4.11
CA GLU A 665 37.53 -23.91 -3.42
C GLU A 665 36.87 -24.64 -2.24
N LYS A 666 35.99 -23.93 -1.51
CA LYS A 666 35.34 -24.44 -0.31
C LYS A 666 33.92 -24.89 -0.60
N GLU A 667 33.45 -25.82 0.22
CA GLU A 667 32.06 -26.25 0.23
C GLU A 667 31.13 -25.07 0.57
N PHE A 668 30.03 -24.93 -0.18
CA PHE A 668 28.98 -23.96 0.10
C PHE A 668 27.60 -24.47 -0.35
N THR A 669 26.55 -23.81 0.11
CA THR A 669 25.17 -24.19 -0.17
C THR A 669 24.37 -23.03 -0.74
N LEU A 670 23.53 -23.33 -1.72
CA LEU A 670 22.50 -22.44 -2.24
C LEU A 670 21.13 -23.06 -1.98
N GLU A 671 20.15 -22.25 -1.59
CA GLU A 671 18.80 -22.70 -1.30
C GLU A 671 17.79 -22.03 -2.23
N GLN A 672 16.93 -22.84 -2.84
CA GLN A 672 15.96 -22.39 -3.84
C GLN A 672 14.68 -23.23 -3.74
N ALA A 673 13.64 -22.86 -4.47
CA ALA A 673 12.43 -23.67 -4.57
C ALA A 673 11.74 -23.56 -5.93
N PHE A 674 10.94 -24.59 -6.23
CA PHE A 674 10.01 -24.63 -7.35
C PHE A 674 8.58 -24.88 -6.87
N GLN A 675 7.59 -24.34 -7.59
CA GLN A 675 6.20 -24.75 -7.43
C GLN A 675 5.44 -24.61 -8.76
N ALA A 676 4.92 -25.71 -9.27
CA ALA A 676 4.05 -25.72 -10.44
C ALA A 676 2.65 -25.16 -10.09
N THR A 677 1.97 -24.63 -11.11
CA THR A 677 0.59 -24.13 -11.02
C THR A 677 -0.28 -24.82 -12.06
N PRO A 678 -1.60 -24.99 -11.83
CA PRO A 678 -2.37 -24.52 -10.67
C PRO A 678 -2.13 -25.38 -9.43
N VAL A 679 -2.05 -24.76 -8.25
CA VAL A 679 -1.76 -25.49 -6.99
C VAL A 679 -2.96 -26.30 -6.47
N LYS A 680 -4.16 -25.73 -6.57
CA LYS A 680 -5.44 -26.34 -6.16
C LYS A 680 -6.59 -25.76 -7.00
N PRO A 681 -7.76 -26.41 -7.06
CA PRO A 681 -8.89 -25.86 -7.82
C PRO A 681 -9.48 -24.63 -7.11
N GLN A 682 -10.24 -23.79 -7.81
CA GLN A 682 -11.13 -22.81 -7.18
C GLN A 682 -12.41 -23.50 -6.66
N PRO A 683 -13.05 -23.01 -5.58
CA PRO A 683 -14.31 -23.54 -5.10
C PRO A 683 -15.50 -23.24 -6.04
N ASP A 684 -16.43 -24.19 -6.13
CA ASP A 684 -17.69 -24.00 -6.87
C ASP A 684 -18.56 -22.88 -6.29
N TYR A 685 -18.50 -22.68 -4.97
CA TYR A 685 -19.24 -21.63 -4.27
C TYR A 685 -18.63 -20.24 -4.42
N ARG A 686 -17.51 -20.04 -5.15
CA ARG A 686 -16.86 -18.73 -5.30
C ARG A 686 -17.84 -17.62 -5.73
N ARG A 687 -18.81 -17.97 -6.58
CA ARG A 687 -19.87 -17.08 -7.08
C ARG A 687 -20.93 -16.70 -6.04
N LYS A 688 -20.85 -17.27 -4.84
CA LYS A 688 -21.73 -16.91 -3.72
C LYS A 688 -21.08 -15.83 -2.84
N LEU A 689 -19.76 -15.70 -2.82
CA LEU A 689 -19.11 -14.74 -1.92
C LEU A 689 -19.34 -13.30 -2.37
N LEU A 690 -19.64 -12.45 -1.38
CA LEU A 690 -19.85 -11.02 -1.52
C LEU A 690 -19.18 -10.31 -0.34
N GLU A 691 -18.58 -9.14 -0.58
CA GLU A 691 -17.93 -8.34 0.47
C GLU A 691 -18.86 -7.20 0.84
N ARG A 692 -19.38 -7.22 2.06
CA ARG A 692 -20.27 -6.18 2.61
C ARG A 692 -21.46 -5.81 1.69
N ALA A 693 -21.93 -6.77 0.89
CA ALA A 693 -23.04 -6.61 -0.04
C ALA A 693 -24.07 -7.75 0.10
N THR A 694 -25.35 -7.42 -0.03
CA THR A 694 -26.46 -8.37 0.11
C THR A 694 -27.16 -8.55 -1.23
N LEU A 695 -26.89 -9.66 -1.91
CA LEU A 695 -27.57 -10.09 -3.14
C LEU A 695 -28.20 -11.48 -2.95
N PRO A 696 -29.21 -11.87 -3.76
CA PRO A 696 -29.88 -13.17 -3.64
C PRO A 696 -28.90 -14.35 -3.66
N ASN A 697 -29.10 -15.33 -2.76
CA ASN A 697 -28.23 -16.52 -2.61
C ASN A 697 -26.74 -16.22 -2.30
N GLY A 698 -26.38 -14.97 -2.02
CA GLY A 698 -25.04 -14.56 -1.65
C GLY A 698 -24.67 -14.90 -0.20
N TRP A 699 -23.37 -15.09 0.04
CA TRP A 699 -22.74 -15.31 1.33
C TRP A 699 -21.89 -14.09 1.63
N ASN A 700 -22.40 -13.23 2.51
CA ASN A 700 -21.73 -12.00 2.86
C ASN A 700 -20.54 -12.31 3.79
N LEU A 701 -19.34 -12.27 3.24
CA LEU A 701 -18.11 -12.16 4.02
C LEU A 701 -17.97 -10.67 4.37
N CYS A 702 -17.77 -10.39 5.65
CA CYS A 702 -17.62 -9.02 6.10
C CYS A 702 -16.26 -8.87 6.72
N THR A 703 -15.35 -8.27 5.95
CA THR A 703 -14.11 -7.76 6.50
C THR A 703 -14.42 -6.57 7.38
N PHE A 704 -14.04 -6.66 8.65
CA PHE A 704 -14.11 -5.56 9.61
C PHE A 704 -12.95 -4.59 9.32
N ALA A 705 -13.09 -3.85 8.22
CA ALA A 705 -12.11 -2.92 7.70
C ALA A 705 -11.83 -1.82 8.74
N GLY A 706 -10.58 -1.79 9.23
CA GLY A 706 -10.15 -1.01 10.40
C GLY A 706 -10.30 -1.79 11.70
N SER A 707 -9.20 -1.97 12.43
CA SER A 707 -9.13 -2.82 13.63
C SER A 707 -10.11 -2.43 14.74
N SER A 708 -10.44 -1.13 14.85
CA SER A 708 -11.42 -0.63 15.82
C SER A 708 -12.86 -1.11 15.58
N CYS A 709 -13.17 -1.62 14.38
CA CYS A 709 -14.46 -2.27 14.11
C CYS A 709 -14.69 -3.53 14.94
N TRP A 710 -13.64 -4.10 15.55
CA TRP A 710 -13.76 -5.26 16.45
C TRP A 710 -13.15 -5.01 17.83
N GLY A 711 -12.97 -3.74 18.22
CA GLY A 711 -12.52 -3.35 19.56
C GLY A 711 -11.00 -3.24 19.71
N SER A 712 -10.25 -3.26 18.61
CA SER A 712 -8.81 -3.03 18.60
C SER A 712 -8.44 -1.56 18.35
N TRP A 713 -7.15 -1.23 18.39
CA TRP A 713 -6.64 0.12 18.19
C TRP A 713 -5.35 0.12 17.36
N GLY A 714 -5.08 1.27 16.73
CA GLY A 714 -4.03 1.37 15.71
C GLY A 714 -4.45 0.63 14.44
N SER A 715 -3.53 0.52 13.48
CA SER A 715 -3.81 -0.18 12.24
C SER A 715 -4.24 -1.62 12.52
N THR A 716 -3.57 -2.38 13.41
CA THR A 716 -3.72 -3.86 13.40
C THR A 716 -3.14 -4.60 14.63
N PHE A 717 -3.59 -4.34 15.86
CA PHE A 717 -3.18 -5.25 16.96
C PHE A 717 -3.81 -6.64 16.76
N PHE A 718 -3.10 -7.71 17.14
CA PHE A 718 -3.61 -9.10 17.08
C PHE A 718 -4.65 -9.43 18.16
N PHE A 719 -4.97 -8.47 19.02
CA PHE A 719 -5.90 -8.59 20.14
C PHE A 719 -6.64 -7.26 20.36
N PRO A 720 -7.85 -7.28 20.95
CA PRO A 720 -8.59 -6.06 21.25
C PRO A 720 -7.91 -5.23 22.35
N LEU A 721 -8.30 -3.97 22.49
CA LEU A 721 -7.79 -3.06 23.53
C LEU A 721 -7.89 -3.71 24.92
N GLY A 722 -6.80 -3.62 25.69
CA GLY A 722 -6.70 -4.24 27.01
C GLY A 722 -6.85 -5.76 27.02
N LYS A 723 -6.80 -6.44 25.86
CA LYS A 723 -7.17 -7.86 25.69
C LYS A 723 -8.60 -8.15 26.18
N ASP A 724 -9.50 -7.16 26.10
CA ASP A 724 -10.92 -7.26 26.44
C ASP A 724 -11.72 -7.80 25.24
N TYR A 725 -12.04 -9.09 25.27
CA TYR A 725 -12.79 -9.76 24.21
C TYR A 725 -14.31 -9.55 24.29
N SER A 726 -14.82 -8.80 25.27
CA SER A 726 -16.27 -8.62 25.45
C SER A 726 -16.97 -8.07 24.20
N PHE A 727 -16.32 -7.17 23.45
CA PHE A 727 -16.87 -6.66 22.21
C PHE A 727 -16.82 -7.70 21.08
N VAL A 728 -15.76 -8.49 20.98
CA VAL A 728 -15.68 -9.62 20.03
C VAL A 728 -16.77 -10.65 20.30
N ASN A 729 -16.96 -11.02 21.58
CA ASN A 729 -18.04 -11.92 21.99
C ASN A 729 -19.42 -11.33 21.67
N TYR A 730 -19.59 -10.01 21.86
CA TYR A 730 -20.82 -9.32 21.47
C TYR A 730 -21.07 -9.37 19.95
N LEU A 731 -20.04 -9.15 19.12
CA LEU A 731 -20.16 -9.26 17.67
C LEU A 731 -20.50 -10.69 17.21
N ALA A 732 -20.13 -11.71 17.98
CA ALA A 732 -20.49 -13.10 17.72
C ALA A 732 -21.97 -13.41 18.00
N ALA A 733 -22.67 -12.56 18.75
CA ALA A 733 -24.07 -12.76 19.08
C ALA A 733 -24.96 -12.71 17.82
N LYS A 734 -26.07 -13.47 17.86
CA LYS A 734 -27.06 -13.51 16.76
C LYS A 734 -28.14 -12.44 16.86
N LYS A 735 -28.27 -11.77 18.02
CA LYS A 735 -29.32 -10.79 18.28
C LYS A 735 -28.69 -9.50 18.80
N PHE A 736 -29.03 -8.40 18.15
CA PHE A 736 -28.60 -7.05 18.49
C PHE A 736 -29.84 -6.20 18.76
N THR A 737 -29.91 -5.53 19.91
CA THR A 737 -30.94 -4.54 20.21
C THR A 737 -30.32 -3.16 20.39
N PRO A 738 -31.01 -2.06 20.05
CA PRO A 738 -30.48 -0.71 20.21
C PRO A 738 -29.91 -0.41 21.61
N GLU A 739 -30.55 -0.94 22.66
CA GLU A 739 -30.12 -0.78 24.05
C GLU A 739 -28.80 -1.51 24.32
N SER A 740 -28.71 -2.78 23.90
CA SER A 740 -27.49 -3.59 24.06
C SER A 740 -26.31 -3.01 23.29
N GLU A 741 -26.56 -2.48 22.08
CA GLU A 741 -25.56 -1.83 21.22
C GLU A 741 -25.00 -0.57 21.89
N LYS A 742 -25.89 0.28 22.39
CA LYS A 742 -25.50 1.50 23.12
C LYS A 742 -24.71 1.16 24.39
N GLN A 743 -25.13 0.14 25.13
CA GLN A 743 -24.49 -0.28 26.38
C GLN A 743 -23.08 -0.81 26.14
N ILE A 744 -22.90 -1.73 25.18
CA ILE A 744 -21.58 -2.31 24.92
C ILE A 744 -20.61 -1.27 24.39
N VAL A 745 -21.04 -0.42 23.45
CA VAL A 745 -20.19 0.63 22.86
C VAL A 745 -19.76 1.64 23.92
N SER A 746 -20.72 2.19 24.68
CA SER A 746 -20.43 3.20 25.71
C SER A 746 -19.58 2.61 26.84
N GLY A 747 -19.86 1.38 27.24
CA GLY A 747 -19.09 0.66 28.26
C GLY A 747 -17.66 0.39 27.81
N PHE A 748 -17.46 -0.04 26.56
CA PHE A 748 -16.13 -0.30 26.00
C PHE A 748 -15.30 0.98 25.90
N VAL A 749 -15.87 2.07 25.38
CA VAL A 749 -15.20 3.38 25.31
C VAL A 749 -14.88 3.91 26.71
N LYS A 750 -15.76 3.72 27.70
CA LYS A 750 -15.50 4.12 29.08
C LYS A 750 -14.31 3.36 29.69
N ARG A 751 -14.20 2.05 29.43
CA ARG A 751 -13.10 1.22 29.96
C ARG A 751 -11.75 1.53 29.29
N HIS A 752 -11.74 1.71 27.97
CA HIS A 752 -10.49 1.76 27.19
C HIS A 752 -10.12 3.15 26.67
N GLY A 753 -11.01 4.15 26.81
CA GLY A 753 -10.80 5.51 26.32
C GLY A 753 -10.11 6.46 27.30
N GLY A 754 -9.68 6.01 28.47
CA GLY A 754 -9.13 6.88 29.53
C GLY A 754 -7.92 7.72 29.12
N GLY A 755 -7.10 7.22 28.19
CA GLY A 755 -5.94 7.93 27.62
C GLY A 755 -6.18 8.58 26.26
N PHE A 756 -7.41 8.55 25.74
CA PHE A 756 -7.75 9.04 24.40
C PHE A 756 -8.30 10.46 24.47
N SER A 757 -8.00 11.28 23.45
CA SER A 757 -8.68 12.55 23.19
C SER A 757 -10.15 12.32 22.83
N GLU A 758 -10.99 13.35 22.93
CA GLU A 758 -12.40 13.22 22.53
C GLU A 758 -12.57 12.83 21.06
N ALA A 759 -11.68 13.29 20.17
CA ALA A 759 -11.66 12.87 18.78
C ALA A 759 -11.37 11.37 18.63
N GLN A 760 -10.43 10.84 19.41
CA GLN A 760 -10.08 9.41 19.43
C GLN A 760 -11.21 8.55 20.04
N LYS A 761 -11.85 9.01 21.13
CA LYS A 761 -13.03 8.34 21.69
C LYS A 761 -14.19 8.32 20.70
N SER A 762 -14.44 9.43 20.03
CA SER A 762 -15.47 9.56 18.99
C SER A 762 -15.16 8.66 17.78
N PHE A 763 -13.89 8.59 17.37
CA PHE A 763 -13.42 7.65 16.34
C PHE A 763 -13.68 6.20 16.75
N LEU A 764 -13.25 5.79 17.95
CA LEU A 764 -13.47 4.44 18.46
C LEU A 764 -14.96 4.11 18.48
N LYS A 765 -15.79 4.98 19.04
CA LYS A 765 -17.25 4.82 19.08
C LYS A 765 -17.84 4.54 17.69
N ARG A 766 -17.56 5.40 16.70
CA ARG A 766 -18.07 5.22 15.32
C ARG A 766 -17.63 3.91 14.68
N HIS A 767 -16.42 3.44 14.98
CA HIS A 767 -15.92 2.18 14.43
C HIS A 767 -16.55 0.97 15.12
N LEU A 768 -16.76 1.02 16.44
CA LEU A 768 -17.51 -0.03 17.15
C LEU A 768 -18.94 -0.15 16.59
N GLU A 769 -19.64 0.98 16.41
CA GLU A 769 -20.99 1.01 15.80
C GLU A 769 -20.98 0.42 14.38
N ARG A 770 -19.94 0.74 13.58
CA ARG A 770 -19.75 0.18 12.25
C ARG A 770 -19.47 -1.33 12.28
N GLY A 771 -18.71 -1.81 13.26
CA GLY A 771 -18.48 -3.22 13.50
C GLY A 771 -19.77 -4.00 13.72
N ILE A 772 -20.69 -3.44 14.53
CA ILE A 772 -22.01 -4.01 14.77
C ILE A 772 -22.82 -4.06 13.46
N LEU A 773 -22.81 -2.99 12.65
CA LEU A 773 -23.47 -2.97 11.34
C LEU A 773 -22.97 -4.11 10.45
N TYR A 774 -21.66 -4.30 10.37
CA TYR A 774 -21.08 -5.40 9.60
C TYR A 774 -21.45 -6.77 10.18
N ALA A 775 -21.43 -6.92 11.50
CA ALA A 775 -21.79 -8.16 12.17
C ALA A 775 -23.25 -8.59 11.94
N LYS A 776 -24.19 -7.64 11.77
CA LYS A 776 -25.61 -7.91 11.47
C LYS A 776 -25.85 -8.54 10.11
N GLN A 777 -25.02 -8.19 9.12
CA GLN A 777 -25.15 -8.70 7.74
C GLN A 777 -24.18 -9.86 7.42
N ALA A 778 -23.19 -10.10 8.29
CA ALA A 778 -22.14 -11.09 8.07
C ALA A 778 -22.66 -12.52 8.17
N LYS A 779 -22.36 -13.33 7.15
CA LYS A 779 -22.29 -14.80 7.29
C LYS A 779 -20.93 -15.23 7.84
N TYR A 780 -19.86 -14.53 7.45
CA TYR A 780 -18.50 -14.73 7.94
C TYR A 780 -17.93 -13.41 8.44
N LYS A 781 -17.51 -13.37 9.71
CA LYS A 781 -16.89 -12.21 10.37
C LYS A 781 -15.37 -12.34 10.28
N VAL A 782 -14.73 -11.44 9.54
CA VAL A 782 -13.29 -11.53 9.28
C VAL A 782 -12.61 -10.25 9.79
N PRO A 783 -11.75 -10.31 10.83
CA PRO A 783 -11.04 -9.16 11.34
C PRO A 783 -9.91 -8.77 10.38
N TYR A 784 -9.84 -7.48 10.05
CA TYR A 784 -8.70 -6.90 9.35
C TYR A 784 -7.46 -6.88 10.27
N LEU A 785 -6.39 -7.51 9.83
CA LEU A 785 -5.09 -7.58 10.48
C LEU A 785 -3.99 -7.40 9.43
N ASN A 786 -2.79 -7.04 9.86
CA ASN A 786 -1.64 -6.89 8.99
C ASN A 786 -0.61 -7.91 9.44
N SER A 787 -0.12 -8.69 8.47
CA SER A 787 0.80 -9.79 8.72
C SER A 787 2.15 -9.36 9.29
N ARG A 788 2.47 -8.06 9.24
CA ARG A 788 3.77 -7.49 9.57
C ARG A 788 3.71 -6.34 10.57
N PHE A 789 2.60 -6.14 11.26
CA PHE A 789 2.48 -5.02 12.20
C PHE A 789 3.30 -5.22 13.48
N SER A 790 3.93 -4.15 13.95
CA SER A 790 4.52 -4.07 15.30
C SER A 790 4.36 -2.67 15.90
N HIS A 791 4.44 -2.56 17.23
CA HIS A 791 4.30 -1.27 17.93
C HIS A 791 5.24 -1.18 19.12
N LEU A 792 5.81 0.01 19.36
CA LEU A 792 6.81 0.25 20.42
C LEU A 792 6.26 0.01 21.85
N ASP A 793 4.94 0.17 22.04
CA ASP A 793 4.29 -0.03 23.34
C ASP A 793 4.03 -1.50 23.69
N TRP A 794 4.21 -2.43 22.75
CA TRP A 794 4.01 -3.85 23.03
C TRP A 794 5.12 -4.38 23.95
N ARG A 795 4.72 -5.12 24.99
CA ARG A 795 5.67 -5.77 25.89
C ARG A 795 6.53 -6.77 25.15
N GLU A 796 5.91 -7.56 24.27
CA GLU A 796 6.57 -8.53 23.42
C GLU A 796 7.60 -7.85 22.51
N TYR A 797 7.25 -6.70 21.91
CA TYR A 797 8.16 -5.97 21.03
C TYR A 797 9.45 -5.56 21.74
N LYS A 798 9.38 -5.17 23.03
CA LYS A 798 10.56 -4.76 23.80
C LYS A 798 11.61 -5.87 23.93
N THR A 799 11.20 -7.13 23.92
CA THR A 799 12.09 -8.29 23.98
C THR A 799 12.52 -8.78 22.59
N TYR A 800 11.62 -8.74 21.60
CA TYR A 800 11.81 -9.40 20.31
C TYR A 800 12.05 -8.47 19.12
N MET A 801 12.12 -7.14 19.33
CA MET A 801 12.26 -6.15 18.23
C MET A 801 13.40 -6.47 17.26
N ASP A 802 14.52 -7.02 17.74
CA ASP A 802 15.69 -7.28 16.89
C ASP A 802 15.52 -8.55 16.04
N GLU A 803 14.60 -9.46 16.41
CA GLU A 803 14.21 -10.60 15.59
C GLU A 803 13.15 -10.22 14.54
N TRP A 804 12.29 -9.26 14.87
CA TRP A 804 11.12 -8.93 14.05
C TRP A 804 11.42 -7.80 13.06
N TRP A 805 12.05 -6.72 13.54
CA TRP A 805 12.31 -5.53 12.73
C TRP A 805 13.41 -5.78 11.70
N CYS A 806 13.20 -5.27 10.48
CA CYS A 806 14.13 -5.45 9.38
C CYS A 806 15.33 -4.48 9.48
N SER A 807 16.31 -4.80 10.33
CA SER A 807 17.57 -4.05 10.48
C SER A 807 18.76 -4.95 10.83
N ASP A 808 19.99 -4.49 10.57
CA ASP A 808 21.22 -5.21 10.95
C ASP A 808 21.39 -5.27 12.49
N TYR A 809 21.13 -4.14 13.16
CA TYR A 809 21.14 -3.96 14.63
C TYR A 809 19.88 -3.22 15.09
N ARG A 810 19.65 -3.15 16.41
CA ARG A 810 18.48 -2.52 17.03
C ARG A 810 18.23 -1.11 16.53
N ALA A 811 17.11 -0.92 15.83
CA ALA A 811 16.69 0.38 15.31
C ALA A 811 15.86 1.21 16.31
N GLY A 812 15.16 0.56 17.25
CA GLY A 812 14.25 1.24 18.19
C GLY A 812 13.05 1.89 17.51
N ASN A 813 12.59 1.33 16.39
CA ASN A 813 11.45 1.80 15.61
C ASN A 813 10.42 0.67 15.48
N ALA A 814 9.18 0.97 15.10
CA ALA A 814 8.12 0.00 14.81
C ALA A 814 7.13 0.61 13.80
N ASP A 815 6.50 -0.22 12.96
CA ASP A 815 5.52 0.19 11.96
C ASP A 815 4.72 -1.01 11.43
N ASP A 816 3.97 -0.76 10.36
CA ASP A 816 3.01 -1.68 9.74
C ASP A 816 3.63 -2.58 8.66
N TYR A 817 4.90 -2.39 8.29
CA TYR A 817 5.48 -2.98 7.06
C TYR A 817 6.84 -3.66 7.28
N ASN A 818 7.71 -3.07 8.09
CA ASN A 818 9.13 -3.42 8.23
C ASN A 818 9.39 -4.54 9.24
N ASN A 819 8.53 -5.56 9.28
CA ASN A 819 8.74 -6.73 10.12
C ASN A 819 8.74 -8.02 9.29
N THR A 820 9.66 -8.93 9.62
CA THR A 820 9.67 -10.30 9.09
C THR A 820 8.90 -11.21 10.05
N PRO A 821 7.92 -12.01 9.58
CA PRO A 821 7.19 -12.97 10.42
C PRO A 821 8.06 -14.21 10.71
N VAL A 822 9.18 -14.02 11.40
CA VAL A 822 10.06 -15.10 11.89
C VAL A 822 9.34 -15.93 12.97
N LYS A 823 9.92 -17.08 13.36
CA LYS A 823 9.27 -18.03 14.28
C LYS A 823 8.70 -17.40 15.56
N SER A 824 9.42 -16.51 16.23
CA SER A 824 8.92 -15.85 17.45
C SER A 824 7.71 -14.95 17.18
N TYR A 825 7.69 -14.23 16.05
CA TYR A 825 6.54 -13.45 15.63
C TYR A 825 5.35 -14.35 15.30
N GLN A 826 5.59 -15.45 14.58
CA GLN A 826 4.55 -16.43 14.24
C GLN A 826 3.91 -17.02 15.51
N ASP A 827 4.73 -17.43 16.48
CA ASP A 827 4.26 -18.02 17.74
C ASP A 827 3.40 -17.00 18.51
N MET A 828 3.85 -15.75 18.62
CA MET A 828 3.08 -14.67 19.25
C MET A 828 1.77 -14.39 18.53
N ALA A 829 1.81 -14.17 17.21
CA ALA A 829 0.64 -13.85 16.42
C ALA A 829 -0.40 -14.99 16.48
N LEU A 830 -0.01 -16.23 16.20
CA LEU A 830 -0.92 -17.38 16.20
C LEU A 830 -1.56 -17.64 17.56
N TYR A 831 -0.86 -17.39 18.66
CA TYR A 831 -1.43 -17.48 20.00
C TYR A 831 -2.62 -16.52 20.17
N TYR A 832 -2.46 -15.26 19.79
CA TYR A 832 -3.53 -14.27 19.90
C TYR A 832 -4.64 -14.48 18.88
N LEU A 833 -4.29 -14.86 17.64
CA LEU A 833 -5.26 -15.13 16.58
C LEU A 833 -6.14 -16.34 16.88
N ARG A 834 -5.57 -17.42 17.42
CA ARG A 834 -6.34 -18.59 17.85
C ARG A 834 -7.37 -18.21 18.91
N ARG A 835 -6.99 -17.32 19.85
CA ARG A 835 -7.95 -16.80 20.83
C ARG A 835 -9.03 -15.97 20.13
N LEU A 836 -8.67 -15.04 19.25
CA LEU A 836 -9.62 -14.18 18.54
C LEU A 836 -10.71 -14.98 17.79
N VAL A 837 -10.35 -16.06 17.11
CA VAL A 837 -11.32 -16.91 16.41
C VAL A 837 -12.17 -17.77 17.34
N ARG A 838 -11.63 -18.20 18.48
CA ARG A 838 -12.41 -18.90 19.53
C ARG A 838 -13.45 -18.00 20.18
N GLU A 839 -13.16 -16.70 20.28
CA GLU A 839 -14.01 -15.72 20.96
C GLU A 839 -15.15 -15.21 20.06
N GLY A 840 -15.07 -15.37 18.73
CA GLY A 840 -16.18 -14.96 17.87
C GLY A 840 -15.91 -14.77 16.38
N MET A 841 -14.65 -14.69 15.96
CA MET A 841 -14.33 -14.46 14.55
C MET A 841 -14.37 -15.75 13.73
N ASP A 842 -14.73 -15.65 12.45
CA ASP A 842 -14.92 -16.81 11.57
C ASP A 842 -13.71 -17.09 10.66
N GLY A 843 -12.76 -16.16 10.59
CA GLY A 843 -11.59 -16.24 9.74
C GLY A 843 -10.56 -15.16 10.07
N ILE A 844 -9.58 -14.99 9.20
CA ILE A 844 -8.52 -13.97 9.30
C ILE A 844 -8.33 -13.28 7.94
N TYR A 845 -8.14 -11.96 7.97
CA TYR A 845 -7.66 -11.19 6.84
C TYR A 845 -6.25 -10.71 7.16
N TYR A 846 -5.28 -11.00 6.29
CA TYR A 846 -3.95 -10.40 6.37
C TYR A 846 -3.74 -9.38 5.26
N ASP A 847 -3.38 -8.18 5.68
CA ASP A 847 -2.80 -7.16 4.83
C ASP A 847 -1.29 -7.35 4.64
N ASN A 848 -0.78 -6.75 3.57
CA ASN A 848 0.63 -6.70 3.18
C ASN A 848 1.28 -8.08 2.93
N ILE A 849 0.56 -8.96 2.23
CA ILE A 849 1.10 -10.25 1.78
C ILE A 849 2.01 -10.05 0.57
N ARG A 850 3.28 -9.77 0.85
CA ARG A 850 4.37 -9.52 -0.12
C ARG A 850 5.70 -9.99 0.42
N ASP A 851 6.70 -10.12 -0.45
CA ASP A 851 8.09 -10.29 -0.05
C ASP A 851 8.65 -9.00 0.57
N TRP A 852 9.52 -9.13 1.56
CA TRP A 852 10.22 -8.01 2.18
C TRP A 852 11.70 -8.26 2.30
N SER A 853 12.51 -7.24 1.99
CA SER A 853 13.97 -7.32 2.11
C SER A 853 14.39 -7.08 3.56
N ASN A 854 15.17 -8.00 4.12
CA ASN A 854 15.68 -7.93 5.49
C ASN A 854 17.23 -8.00 5.51
N PRO A 855 17.91 -6.97 6.04
CA PRO A 855 19.38 -6.96 6.14
C PRO A 855 19.92 -7.73 7.36
N ASN A 856 19.08 -8.41 8.14
CA ASN A 856 19.52 -9.08 9.37
C ASN A 856 20.17 -10.46 9.09
N PRO A 857 21.47 -10.65 9.39
CA PRO A 857 22.16 -11.91 9.11
C PRO A 857 21.90 -13.02 10.14
N VAL A 858 21.15 -12.74 11.22
CA VAL A 858 20.79 -13.75 12.25
C VAL A 858 19.49 -14.44 11.89
N THR A 859 18.51 -13.67 11.40
CA THR A 859 17.16 -14.19 11.12
C THR A 859 17.04 -14.80 9.73
N GLY A 860 17.98 -14.54 8.84
CA GLY A 860 18.04 -15.14 7.51
C GLY A 860 19.38 -14.91 6.80
N PRO A 861 19.49 -15.31 5.52
CA PRO A 861 20.77 -15.40 4.81
C PRO A 861 21.30 -14.06 4.26
N ALA A 862 21.03 -12.91 4.92
CA ALA A 862 21.69 -11.65 4.57
C ALA A 862 23.22 -11.79 4.72
N TRP A 863 23.96 -11.03 3.91
CA TRP A 863 25.42 -11.11 3.90
C TRP A 863 26.07 -9.75 3.63
N ARG A 864 27.24 -9.53 4.23
CA ARG A 864 28.00 -8.29 4.06
C ARG A 864 28.84 -8.37 2.78
N ARG A 865 28.64 -7.40 1.89
CA ARG A 865 29.40 -7.29 0.64
C ARG A 865 30.82 -6.79 0.91
N ARG A 866 31.68 -6.89 -0.12
CA ARG A 866 33.08 -6.41 -0.04
C ARG A 866 33.19 -4.90 0.24
N ASP A 867 32.19 -4.11 -0.13
CA ASP A 867 32.12 -2.67 0.13
C ASP A 867 31.64 -2.34 1.57
N GLY A 868 31.38 -3.35 2.39
CA GLY A 868 30.93 -3.20 3.78
C GLY A 868 29.41 -3.04 3.95
N GLN A 869 28.65 -2.81 2.86
CA GLN A 869 27.19 -2.70 2.93
C GLN A 869 26.54 -4.09 3.02
N MET A 870 25.33 -4.15 3.56
CA MET A 870 24.57 -5.39 3.72
C MET A 870 23.73 -5.67 2.47
N GLN A 871 23.89 -6.86 1.89
CA GLN A 871 22.98 -7.41 0.89
C GLN A 871 21.85 -8.15 1.64
N PRO A 872 20.58 -7.72 1.50
CA PRO A 872 19.47 -8.30 2.25
C PRO A 872 19.05 -9.66 1.69
N TYR A 873 18.32 -10.43 2.50
CA TYR A 873 17.52 -11.57 2.02
C TYR A 873 16.04 -11.17 1.90
N PHE A 874 15.21 -12.01 1.28
CA PHE A 874 13.76 -11.84 1.16
C PHE A 874 13.03 -12.95 1.88
N ASP A 875 12.03 -12.63 2.68
CA ASP A 875 11.45 -13.52 3.69
C ASP A 875 10.31 -14.45 3.21
N ILE A 876 10.36 -14.89 1.95
CA ILE A 876 9.30 -15.68 1.31
C ILE A 876 8.97 -16.95 2.11
N PHE A 877 9.97 -17.65 2.63
CA PHE A 877 9.78 -18.91 3.35
C PHE A 877 9.20 -18.69 4.75
N ALA A 878 9.65 -17.64 5.44
CA ALA A 878 9.07 -17.27 6.73
C ALA A 878 7.60 -16.84 6.59
N LEU A 879 7.28 -16.07 5.55
CA LEU A 879 5.91 -15.67 5.25
C LEU A 879 5.03 -16.86 4.84
N ARG A 880 5.54 -17.77 4.01
CA ARG A 880 4.85 -19.03 3.66
C ARG A 880 4.49 -19.80 4.92
N GLU A 881 5.45 -20.01 5.82
CA GLU A 881 5.23 -20.79 7.03
C GLU A 881 4.20 -20.12 7.95
N PHE A 882 4.25 -18.80 8.09
CA PHE A 882 3.24 -18.06 8.86
C PHE A 882 1.83 -18.29 8.32
N VAL A 883 1.63 -18.14 7.01
CA VAL A 883 0.32 -18.34 6.37
C VAL A 883 -0.13 -19.80 6.43
N ARG A 884 0.78 -20.76 6.21
CA ARG A 884 0.50 -22.19 6.34
C ARG A 884 0.02 -22.55 7.75
N ARG A 885 0.72 -22.08 8.78
CA ARG A 885 0.34 -22.30 10.19
C ARG A 885 -1.01 -21.66 10.52
N THR A 886 -1.31 -20.47 9.99
CA THR A 886 -2.62 -19.83 10.13
C THR A 886 -3.73 -20.66 9.47
N ALA A 887 -3.50 -21.17 8.26
CA ALA A 887 -4.45 -22.02 7.55
C ALA A 887 -4.73 -23.32 8.32
N VAL A 888 -3.70 -23.99 8.84
CA VAL A 888 -3.83 -25.19 9.69
C VAL A 888 -4.60 -24.88 10.97
N MET A 889 -4.26 -23.78 11.66
CA MET A 889 -4.96 -23.37 12.89
C MET A 889 -6.45 -23.14 12.63
N LEU A 890 -6.81 -22.41 11.57
CA LEU A 890 -8.21 -22.17 11.21
C LEU A 890 -8.96 -23.46 10.88
N TYR A 891 -8.33 -24.38 10.15
CA TYR A 891 -8.89 -25.69 9.86
C TYR A 891 -9.20 -26.48 11.15
N GLN A 892 -8.24 -26.55 12.08
CA GLN A 892 -8.40 -27.25 13.36
C GLN A 892 -9.46 -26.61 14.27
N GLU A 893 -9.57 -25.28 14.25
CA GLU A 893 -10.60 -24.53 14.98
C GLU A 893 -11.97 -24.54 14.26
N LYS A 894 -12.10 -25.29 13.15
CA LYS A 894 -13.31 -25.42 12.32
C LYS A 894 -13.82 -24.08 11.76
N LYS A 895 -12.89 -23.15 11.53
CA LYS A 895 -13.11 -21.83 10.94
C LYS A 895 -12.95 -21.90 9.43
N THR A 896 -13.92 -22.57 8.81
CA THR A 896 -13.84 -23.03 7.43
C THR A 896 -15.10 -22.72 6.63
N PHE A 897 -14.96 -22.67 5.31
CA PHE A 897 -16.08 -22.74 4.37
C PHE A 897 -16.67 -24.16 4.33
N PRO A 898 -17.84 -24.37 3.69
CA PRO A 898 -18.52 -25.67 3.72
C PRO A 898 -17.74 -26.87 3.16
N ASP A 899 -16.71 -26.62 2.34
CA ASP A 899 -15.81 -27.66 1.81
C ASP A 899 -14.56 -27.91 2.68
N GLY A 900 -14.48 -27.28 3.85
CA GLY A 900 -13.37 -27.40 4.79
C GLY A 900 -12.20 -26.45 4.51
N ARG A 901 -12.25 -25.60 3.48
CA ARG A 901 -11.20 -24.59 3.24
C ARG A 901 -11.17 -23.55 4.38
N PRO A 902 -10.00 -23.17 4.90
CA PRO A 902 -9.89 -22.11 5.92
C PRO A 902 -10.48 -20.78 5.45
N VAL A 903 -11.17 -20.04 6.33
CA VAL A 903 -11.59 -18.66 6.02
C VAL A 903 -10.39 -17.72 6.18
N LEU A 904 -9.57 -17.64 5.14
CA LEU A 904 -8.33 -16.86 5.12
C LEU A 904 -8.25 -15.99 3.87
N THR A 905 -8.26 -14.67 4.08
CA THR A 905 -8.08 -13.65 3.04
C THR A 905 -6.66 -13.10 3.08
N LEU A 906 -6.00 -13.09 1.91
CA LEU A 906 -4.64 -12.59 1.74
C LEU A 906 -4.67 -11.38 0.80
N HIS A 907 -4.48 -10.19 1.34
CA HIS A 907 -4.37 -8.98 0.52
C HIS A 907 -2.95 -8.83 0.00
N MET A 908 -2.81 -8.97 -1.31
CA MET A 908 -1.52 -9.04 -1.99
C MET A 908 -1.25 -7.84 -2.90
N THR A 909 -2.25 -7.02 -3.26
CA THR A 909 -2.13 -5.81 -4.10
C THR A 909 -1.61 -6.05 -5.52
N ASN A 910 -0.45 -6.68 -5.71
CA ASN A 910 0.08 -7.21 -6.96
C ASN A 910 1.17 -8.29 -6.73
N THR A 911 1.29 -8.86 -5.52
CA THR A 911 2.31 -9.86 -5.17
C THR A 911 1.71 -11.27 -5.12
N ASN A 912 1.37 -11.83 -6.29
CA ASN A 912 0.86 -13.20 -6.42
C ASN A 912 1.98 -14.25 -6.19
N LEU A 913 2.45 -14.31 -4.94
CA LEU A 913 3.39 -15.29 -4.39
C LEU A 913 2.71 -16.65 -4.27
N VAL A 914 2.81 -17.48 -5.33
CA VAL A 914 2.26 -18.84 -5.37
C VAL A 914 2.48 -19.65 -4.06
N PRO A 915 3.69 -19.74 -3.47
CA PRO A 915 3.90 -20.53 -2.25
C PRO A 915 3.15 -20.03 -1.02
N VAL A 916 2.87 -18.73 -0.94
CA VAL A 916 2.14 -18.15 0.19
C VAL A 916 0.64 -18.26 -0.05
N LEU A 917 0.19 -17.88 -1.25
CA LEU A 917 -1.22 -17.85 -1.61
C LEU A 917 -1.84 -19.25 -1.75
N ALA A 918 -1.05 -20.30 -1.96
CA ALA A 918 -1.50 -21.70 -1.95
C ALA A 918 -2.33 -22.05 -0.70
N PHE A 919 -2.01 -21.47 0.46
CA PHE A 919 -2.71 -21.72 1.73
C PHE A 919 -3.86 -20.74 1.99
N GLY A 920 -3.95 -19.62 1.26
CA GLY A 920 -5.09 -18.71 1.31
C GLY A 920 -6.33 -19.28 0.62
N THR A 921 -7.52 -18.80 0.97
CA THR A 921 -8.76 -19.14 0.24
C THR A 921 -9.20 -17.99 -0.66
N ILE A 922 -8.93 -16.76 -0.23
CA ILE A 922 -9.26 -15.54 -0.97
C ILE A 922 -7.97 -14.74 -1.14
N ALA A 923 -7.79 -14.13 -2.31
CA ALA A 923 -6.73 -13.16 -2.54
C ALA A 923 -7.33 -11.83 -3.01
N LEU A 924 -6.88 -10.74 -2.41
CA LEU A 924 -7.36 -9.40 -2.73
C LEU A 924 -6.30 -8.61 -3.55
N ASP A 925 -6.74 -8.00 -4.66
CA ASP A 925 -5.93 -7.31 -5.68
C ASP A 925 -6.61 -5.99 -6.15
N LEU A 926 -6.01 -5.29 -7.12
CA LEU A 926 -6.41 -4.04 -7.78
C LEU A 926 -6.33 -2.76 -6.93
N GLU A 927 -5.62 -2.80 -5.81
CA GLU A 927 -5.29 -1.61 -5.01
C GLU A 927 -4.26 -0.67 -5.70
N ALA A 928 -3.55 -1.15 -6.72
CA ALA A 928 -2.38 -0.43 -7.26
C ALA A 928 -2.70 0.88 -7.99
N GLU A 929 -3.92 1.04 -8.53
CA GLU A 929 -4.27 2.13 -9.47
C GLU A 929 -5.62 2.80 -9.12
N TYR A 930 -5.69 3.46 -7.97
CA TYR A 930 -6.83 4.31 -7.62
C TYR A 930 -6.87 5.58 -8.47
N GLY A 931 -8.09 6.03 -8.80
CA GLY A 931 -8.24 7.25 -9.60
C GLY A 931 -9.53 7.28 -10.40
N SER A 932 -9.48 8.00 -11.53
CA SER A 932 -10.62 8.29 -12.40
C SER A 932 -10.45 7.74 -13.84
N LYS A 933 -9.28 7.18 -14.21
CA LYS A 933 -9.09 6.53 -15.53
C LYS A 933 -10.03 5.34 -15.72
N ASP A 934 -10.23 4.91 -16.96
CA ASP A 934 -10.95 3.66 -17.23
C ASP A 934 -10.16 2.46 -16.69
N PHE A 935 -10.84 1.38 -16.29
CA PHE A 935 -10.17 0.25 -15.64
C PHE A 935 -9.19 -0.51 -16.56
N GLN A 936 -9.49 -0.58 -17.84
CA GLN A 936 -8.64 -1.17 -18.88
C GLN A 936 -7.33 -0.38 -19.06
N ASP A 937 -7.35 0.94 -18.82
CA ASP A 937 -6.16 1.81 -18.85
C ASP A 937 -5.38 1.81 -17.51
N ARG A 938 -5.94 1.18 -16.46
CA ARG A 938 -5.28 0.97 -15.17
C ARG A 938 -4.60 -0.38 -15.11
N PHE A 939 -5.27 -1.42 -15.57
CA PHE A 939 -4.82 -2.80 -15.47
C PHE A 939 -4.82 -3.46 -16.84
N THR A 940 -3.62 -3.79 -17.33
CA THR A 940 -3.49 -4.54 -18.58
C THR A 940 -4.06 -5.95 -18.43
N GLU A 941 -4.48 -6.57 -19.54
CA GLU A 941 -4.96 -7.95 -19.50
C GLU A 941 -3.88 -8.93 -19.02
N GLY A 942 -2.61 -8.68 -19.37
CA GLY A 942 -1.49 -9.47 -18.87
C GLY A 942 -1.41 -9.45 -17.34
N TYR A 943 -1.63 -8.29 -16.72
CA TYR A 943 -1.71 -8.15 -15.26
C TYR A 943 -2.85 -8.97 -14.67
N LEU A 944 -4.07 -8.82 -15.23
CA LEU A 944 -5.24 -9.54 -14.73
C LEU A 944 -5.01 -11.06 -14.77
N GLN A 945 -4.46 -11.56 -15.87
CA GLN A 945 -4.25 -12.99 -16.08
C GLN A 945 -3.08 -13.59 -15.27
N SER A 946 -2.02 -12.80 -14.98
CA SER A 946 -0.88 -13.28 -14.18
C SER A 946 -1.09 -13.16 -12.67
N CYS A 947 -1.89 -12.18 -12.22
CA CYS A 947 -2.02 -11.84 -10.80
C CYS A 947 -3.43 -12.03 -10.25
N THR A 948 -4.44 -11.51 -10.94
CA THR A 948 -5.75 -11.25 -10.35
C THR A 948 -6.68 -12.45 -10.32
N LEU A 949 -6.72 -13.27 -11.38
CA LEU A 949 -7.79 -14.29 -11.53
C LEU A 949 -7.75 -15.43 -10.50
N GLY A 950 -6.66 -15.56 -9.73
CA GLY A 950 -6.50 -16.62 -8.72
C GLY A 950 -6.34 -18.03 -9.30
N LEU A 951 -6.22 -18.19 -10.62
CA LEU A 951 -6.15 -19.50 -11.28
C LEU A 951 -4.86 -20.26 -10.96
N GLN A 952 -3.75 -19.55 -10.73
CA GLN A 952 -2.45 -20.16 -10.41
C GLN A 952 -2.46 -20.84 -9.03
N THR A 953 -3.20 -20.29 -8.08
CA THR A 953 -3.19 -20.71 -6.67
C THR A 953 -4.51 -21.30 -6.20
N GLY A 954 -5.55 -21.26 -7.04
CA GLY A 954 -6.89 -21.74 -6.71
C GLY A 954 -7.64 -20.91 -5.68
N VAL A 955 -7.18 -19.68 -5.43
CA VAL A 955 -7.86 -18.72 -4.54
C VAL A 955 -9.04 -18.08 -5.26
N ILE A 956 -10.02 -17.63 -4.47
CA ILE A 956 -11.12 -16.80 -4.95
C ILE A 956 -10.59 -15.36 -5.08
N PRO A 957 -10.72 -14.73 -6.26
CA PRO A 957 -10.29 -13.35 -6.43
C PRO A 957 -11.30 -12.39 -5.80
N GLU A 958 -10.82 -11.57 -4.87
CA GLU A 958 -11.52 -10.40 -4.35
C GLU A 958 -10.88 -9.13 -4.93
N ILE A 959 -11.70 -8.16 -5.31
CA ILE A 959 -11.22 -6.97 -6.02
C ILE A 959 -11.47 -5.71 -5.20
N LEU A 960 -10.44 -4.94 -4.90
CA LEU A 960 -10.57 -3.64 -4.25
C LEU A 960 -10.66 -2.52 -5.26
N VAL A 961 -11.69 -1.69 -5.12
CA VAL A 961 -11.97 -0.57 -6.00
C VAL A 961 -12.06 0.74 -5.21
N GLN A 962 -11.36 1.75 -5.71
CA GLN A 962 -11.59 3.14 -5.35
C GLN A 962 -11.68 4.00 -6.62
N ILE A 963 -12.80 4.72 -6.75
CA ILE A 963 -13.09 5.59 -7.89
C ILE A 963 -13.15 7.05 -7.41
N THR A 964 -12.46 7.93 -8.13
CA THR A 964 -12.48 9.38 -7.90
C THR A 964 -12.95 10.13 -9.16
N GLY A 965 -13.06 11.45 -9.06
CA GLY A 965 -13.52 12.31 -10.16
C GLY A 965 -15.04 12.46 -10.22
N LYS A 966 -15.49 13.36 -11.11
CA LYS A 966 -16.91 13.72 -11.27
C LYS A 966 -17.72 12.65 -12.01
N ASN A 967 -17.12 11.94 -12.98
CA ASN A 967 -17.83 10.98 -13.84
C ASN A 967 -17.80 9.53 -13.29
N ARG A 968 -18.04 9.35 -11.99
CA ARG A 968 -17.88 8.05 -11.31
C ARG A 968 -18.76 6.95 -11.87
N GLU A 969 -19.92 7.30 -12.43
CA GLU A 969 -20.84 6.34 -13.03
C GLU A 969 -20.21 5.68 -14.27
N PHE A 970 -19.66 6.48 -15.20
CA PHE A 970 -18.96 5.94 -16.37
C PHE A 970 -17.74 5.10 -15.97
N VAL A 971 -16.94 5.55 -15.00
CA VAL A 971 -15.81 4.76 -14.47
C VAL A 971 -16.30 3.46 -13.81
N THR A 972 -17.47 3.45 -13.17
CA THR A 972 -18.10 2.22 -12.66
C THR A 972 -18.49 1.28 -13.81
N ARG A 973 -18.91 1.81 -14.97
CA ARG A 973 -19.21 1.01 -16.15
C ARG A 973 -17.96 0.37 -16.75
N THR A 974 -16.84 1.08 -16.81
CA THR A 974 -15.57 0.50 -17.27
C THR A 974 -15.05 -0.58 -16.31
N PHE A 975 -15.24 -0.39 -15.00
CA PHE A 975 -15.02 -1.43 -14.00
C PHE A 975 -15.91 -2.67 -14.21
N LEU A 976 -17.20 -2.47 -14.52
CA LEU A 976 -18.12 -3.55 -14.85
C LEU A 976 -17.70 -4.29 -16.12
N ALA A 977 -17.24 -3.59 -17.16
CA ALA A 977 -16.74 -4.22 -18.38
C ALA A 977 -15.59 -5.21 -18.09
N VAL A 978 -14.66 -4.85 -17.20
CA VAL A 978 -13.59 -5.74 -16.74
C VAL A 978 -14.13 -6.89 -15.88
N THR A 979 -14.92 -6.59 -14.85
CA THR A 979 -15.40 -7.63 -13.91
C THR A 979 -16.36 -8.64 -14.53
N LEU A 980 -17.15 -8.24 -15.54
CA LEU A 980 -18.00 -9.14 -16.31
C LEU A 980 -17.17 -10.00 -17.28
N ALA A 981 -16.22 -9.40 -17.99
CA ALA A 981 -15.33 -10.12 -18.91
C ALA A 981 -14.53 -11.21 -18.18
N TYR A 982 -14.13 -10.94 -16.93
CA TYR A 982 -13.26 -11.83 -16.17
C TYR A 982 -13.95 -12.62 -15.03
N ASP A 983 -15.28 -12.60 -14.93
CA ASP A 983 -16.06 -13.31 -13.89
C ASP A 983 -15.63 -12.97 -12.44
N LEU A 984 -15.53 -11.66 -12.13
CA LEU A 984 -15.02 -11.12 -10.86
C LEU A 984 -16.12 -10.40 -10.05
N PRO A 985 -17.11 -11.11 -9.48
CA PRO A 985 -18.24 -10.50 -8.76
C PRO A 985 -17.92 -10.08 -7.32
N PHE A 986 -16.80 -10.53 -6.74
CA PHE A 986 -16.49 -10.36 -5.33
C PHE A 986 -15.67 -9.08 -5.13
N VAL A 987 -16.32 -7.99 -4.74
CA VAL A 987 -15.76 -6.63 -4.79
C VAL A 987 -15.80 -5.95 -3.43
N MET A 988 -14.62 -5.51 -2.96
CA MET A 988 -14.47 -4.62 -1.82
C MET A 988 -14.51 -3.15 -2.27
N ASN A 989 -15.53 -2.41 -1.83
CA ASN A 989 -15.64 -0.98 -2.13
C ASN A 989 -14.82 -0.13 -1.15
N GLY A 990 -13.67 0.36 -1.61
CA GLY A 990 -12.83 1.33 -0.90
C GLY A 990 -13.33 2.78 -1.00
N GLY A 991 -14.25 3.07 -1.93
CA GLY A 991 -14.92 4.35 -2.08
C GLY A 991 -15.25 4.71 -3.53
N GLY A 992 -16.33 5.48 -3.72
CA GLY A 992 -16.68 6.07 -5.03
C GLY A 992 -17.34 5.13 -6.04
N LEU A 993 -17.41 3.82 -5.79
CA LEU A 993 -18.21 2.89 -6.60
C LEU A 993 -19.70 3.27 -6.53
N THR A 994 -20.34 3.38 -7.68
CA THR A 994 -21.74 3.83 -7.79
C THR A 994 -22.75 2.67 -7.76
N GLY A 995 -24.04 3.00 -7.70
CA GLY A 995 -25.13 2.02 -7.68
C GLY A 995 -25.24 1.16 -8.94
N GLU A 996 -24.64 1.55 -10.07
CA GLU A 996 -24.66 0.79 -11.31
C GLU A 996 -24.05 -0.61 -11.14
N TRP A 997 -23.00 -0.75 -10.33
CA TRP A 997 -22.42 -2.06 -10.01
C TRP A 997 -23.46 -3.00 -9.37
N SER A 998 -24.18 -2.48 -8.36
CA SER A 998 -25.19 -3.25 -7.66
C SER A 998 -26.37 -3.62 -8.57
N LYS A 999 -26.77 -2.71 -9.46
CA LYS A 999 -27.87 -2.92 -10.42
C LYS A 999 -27.59 -4.08 -11.38
N VAL A 1000 -26.40 -4.11 -11.98
CA VAL A 1000 -26.00 -5.13 -12.95
C VAL A 1000 -25.84 -6.50 -12.28
N TRP A 1001 -25.05 -6.58 -11.20
CA TRP A 1001 -24.84 -7.86 -10.52
C TRP A 1001 -26.12 -8.37 -9.86
N ARG A 1002 -26.96 -7.51 -9.26
CA ARG A 1002 -28.25 -7.94 -8.69
C ARG A 1002 -29.11 -8.65 -9.72
N ARG A 1003 -29.16 -8.16 -10.96
CA ARG A 1003 -29.93 -8.79 -12.03
C ARG A 1003 -29.41 -10.20 -12.35
N LEU A 1004 -28.09 -10.36 -12.48
CA LEU A 1004 -27.45 -11.67 -12.70
C LEU A 1004 -27.74 -12.63 -11.53
N TYR A 1005 -27.60 -12.17 -10.28
CA TYR A 1005 -27.87 -12.98 -9.10
C TYR A 1005 -29.35 -13.38 -8.96
N GLN A 1006 -30.29 -12.48 -9.29
CA GLN A 1006 -31.73 -12.77 -9.33
C GLN A 1006 -32.08 -13.82 -10.39
N TRP A 1007 -31.42 -13.77 -11.55
CA TRP A 1007 -31.62 -14.75 -12.63
C TRP A 1007 -31.09 -16.15 -12.27
N GLY A 1008 -30.09 -16.22 -11.38
CA GLY A 1008 -29.55 -17.46 -10.83
C GLY A 1008 -28.03 -17.60 -10.96
N TYR A 1009 -27.28 -16.52 -11.23
CA TYR A 1009 -25.83 -16.56 -11.45
C TYR A 1009 -25.04 -17.36 -10.39
N SER A 1010 -25.47 -17.34 -9.13
CA SER A 1010 -24.77 -18.04 -8.04
C SER A 1010 -25.24 -19.49 -7.81
N THR A 1011 -26.14 -20.01 -8.65
CA THR A 1011 -26.66 -21.39 -8.54
C THR A 1011 -25.88 -22.38 -9.43
N PRO A 1012 -25.91 -23.68 -9.12
CA PRO A 1012 -25.29 -24.71 -9.96
C PRO A 1012 -25.91 -24.84 -11.36
N GLU A 1013 -27.15 -24.37 -11.58
CA GLU A 1013 -27.85 -24.42 -12.86
C GLU A 1013 -27.20 -23.54 -13.93
N VAL A 1014 -26.50 -22.49 -13.51
CA VAL A 1014 -25.83 -21.55 -14.40
C VAL A 1014 -24.40 -22.00 -14.66
N LYS A 1015 -24.09 -22.32 -15.92
CA LYS A 1015 -22.72 -22.56 -16.41
C LYS A 1015 -22.14 -21.26 -16.95
N VAL A 1016 -20.94 -20.91 -16.49
CA VAL A 1016 -20.23 -19.68 -16.91
C VAL A 1016 -19.05 -20.06 -17.80
N ALA A 1017 -18.92 -19.39 -18.94
CA ALA A 1017 -17.74 -19.43 -19.77
C ALA A 1017 -17.16 -18.00 -19.85
N PRO A 1018 -16.13 -17.69 -19.03
CA PRO A 1018 -15.41 -16.42 -19.09
C PRO A 1018 -14.71 -16.20 -20.43
N CYS A 1019 -14.31 -14.96 -20.71
CA CYS A 1019 -13.80 -14.55 -22.03
C CYS A 1019 -12.53 -15.28 -22.52
N TRP A 1020 -11.80 -15.96 -21.65
CA TRP A 1020 -10.60 -16.72 -22.00
C TRP A 1020 -10.88 -18.20 -22.29
N ASN A 1021 -12.11 -18.68 -22.07
CA ASN A 1021 -12.54 -20.02 -22.47
C ASN A 1021 -12.98 -20.01 -23.95
N PRO A 1022 -13.03 -21.18 -24.62
CA PRO A 1022 -13.56 -21.28 -25.97
C PRO A 1022 -14.94 -20.62 -26.09
N ALA A 1023 -15.04 -19.64 -26.98
CA ALA A 1023 -16.19 -18.75 -27.03
C ALA A 1023 -17.40 -19.46 -27.65
N THR A 1024 -18.51 -19.51 -26.90
CA THR A 1024 -19.80 -20.00 -27.41
C THR A 1024 -20.40 -19.04 -28.44
N LEU A 1025 -20.07 -17.75 -28.32
CA LEU A 1025 -20.41 -16.68 -29.25
C LEU A 1025 -19.12 -16.06 -29.77
N LYS A 1026 -19.06 -15.71 -31.05
CA LYS A 1026 -17.89 -15.05 -31.65
C LYS A 1026 -18.22 -13.62 -32.01
N SER A 1027 -17.20 -12.79 -32.15
CA SER A 1027 -17.32 -11.44 -32.68
C SER A 1027 -16.29 -11.22 -33.78
N ASP A 1028 -16.62 -10.38 -34.75
CA ASP A 1028 -15.64 -9.83 -35.71
C ASP A 1028 -14.65 -8.84 -35.06
N ARG A 1029 -14.90 -8.46 -33.81
CA ARG A 1029 -14.05 -7.60 -32.98
C ARG A 1029 -13.12 -8.41 -32.08
N SER A 1030 -11.81 -8.33 -32.34
CA SER A 1030 -10.77 -8.95 -31.50
C SER A 1030 -10.56 -8.23 -30.16
N ASP A 1031 -11.00 -6.99 -30.04
CA ASP A 1031 -10.95 -6.14 -28.85
C ASP A 1031 -12.19 -6.27 -27.96
N TRP A 1032 -13.15 -7.13 -28.32
CA TRP A 1032 -14.28 -7.46 -27.46
C TRP A 1032 -14.00 -8.72 -26.64
N ARG A 1033 -14.39 -8.70 -25.38
CA ARG A 1033 -14.34 -9.85 -24.47
C ARG A 1033 -15.76 -10.30 -24.20
N ILE A 1034 -16.04 -11.58 -24.40
CA ILE A 1034 -17.38 -12.14 -24.29
C ILE A 1034 -17.40 -13.18 -23.17
N THR A 1035 -18.12 -12.89 -22.10
CA THR A 1035 -18.46 -13.89 -21.07
C THR A 1035 -19.89 -14.34 -21.26
N THR A 1036 -20.13 -15.64 -21.20
CA THR A 1036 -21.48 -16.20 -21.31
C THR A 1036 -21.92 -16.93 -20.05
N TYR A 1037 -23.20 -16.76 -19.70
CA TYR A 1037 -23.86 -17.41 -18.56
C TYR A 1037 -25.07 -18.18 -19.11
N ARG A 1038 -25.06 -19.52 -19.02
CA ARG A 1038 -26.09 -20.38 -19.61
C ARG A 1038 -26.93 -21.06 -18.54
N LYS A 1039 -28.26 -21.01 -18.69
CA LYS A 1039 -29.26 -21.68 -17.85
C LYS A 1039 -30.32 -22.33 -18.73
N GLY A 1040 -30.20 -23.64 -18.98
CA GLY A 1040 -31.09 -24.34 -19.91
C GLY A 1040 -31.08 -23.69 -21.32
N LYS A 1041 -32.25 -23.25 -21.78
CA LYS A 1041 -32.45 -22.56 -23.07
C LYS A 1041 -32.18 -21.05 -23.03
N GLU A 1042 -31.79 -20.51 -21.88
CA GLU A 1042 -31.45 -19.10 -21.73
C GLU A 1042 -29.94 -18.92 -21.69
N LEU A 1043 -29.47 -17.85 -22.32
CA LEU A 1043 -28.07 -17.45 -22.36
C LEU A 1043 -27.98 -15.96 -22.10
N VAL A 1044 -27.08 -15.53 -21.23
CA VAL A 1044 -26.72 -14.14 -21.06
C VAL A 1044 -25.31 -13.95 -21.57
N ALA A 1045 -25.08 -12.97 -22.42
CA ALA A 1045 -23.77 -12.57 -22.91
C ALA A 1045 -23.41 -11.19 -22.36
N ALA A 1046 -22.30 -11.10 -21.63
CA ALA A 1046 -21.65 -9.83 -21.34
C ALA A 1046 -20.60 -9.57 -22.43
N VAL A 1047 -20.85 -8.56 -23.27
CA VAL A 1047 -19.93 -8.14 -24.33
C VAL A 1047 -19.25 -6.85 -23.87
N SER A 1048 -17.97 -6.97 -23.51
CA SER A 1048 -17.17 -5.88 -22.95
C SER A 1048 -16.15 -5.38 -23.97
N ASN A 1049 -16.09 -4.07 -24.19
CA ASN A 1049 -15.11 -3.47 -25.08
C ASN A 1049 -13.78 -3.22 -24.35
N PHE A 1050 -12.66 -3.63 -24.93
CA PHE A 1050 -11.29 -3.36 -24.44
C PHE A 1050 -10.50 -2.47 -25.41
N GLY A 1051 -11.12 -1.98 -26.47
CA GLY A 1051 -10.57 -1.02 -27.42
C GLY A 1051 -11.34 0.29 -27.47
N ASP A 1052 -11.18 1.01 -28.57
CA ASP A 1052 -11.88 2.27 -28.83
C ASP A 1052 -13.38 2.07 -29.12
N THR A 1053 -14.13 3.17 -29.15
CA THR A 1053 -15.55 3.15 -29.53
C THR A 1053 -15.71 2.54 -30.91
N ALA A 1054 -16.61 1.56 -31.02
CA ALA A 1054 -16.63 0.64 -32.15
C ALA A 1054 -18.03 0.10 -32.45
N GLU A 1055 -18.27 -0.15 -33.73
CA GLU A 1055 -19.35 -0.99 -34.22
C GLU A 1055 -18.79 -2.37 -34.60
N GLY A 1056 -19.57 -3.42 -34.38
CA GLY A 1056 -19.20 -4.81 -34.62
C GLY A 1056 -20.40 -5.76 -34.53
N THR A 1057 -20.17 -7.03 -34.86
CA THR A 1057 -21.24 -8.03 -35.00
C THR A 1057 -20.95 -9.26 -34.14
N LEU A 1058 -21.92 -9.63 -33.31
CA LEU A 1058 -21.90 -10.87 -32.53
C LEU A 1058 -22.53 -12.00 -33.36
N ASP A 1059 -21.76 -13.08 -33.58
CA ASP A 1059 -22.22 -14.30 -34.22
C ASP A 1059 -22.97 -15.18 -33.21
N LEU A 1060 -24.26 -15.39 -33.49
CA LEU A 1060 -25.20 -16.17 -32.70
C LEU A 1060 -25.51 -17.54 -33.34
N SER A 1061 -24.88 -17.89 -34.46
CA SER A 1061 -25.14 -19.13 -35.19
C SER A 1061 -24.93 -20.37 -34.31
N GLY A 1062 -23.95 -20.32 -33.41
CA GLY A 1062 -23.62 -21.40 -32.47
C GLY A 1062 -24.65 -21.64 -31.35
N VAL A 1063 -25.69 -20.82 -31.23
CA VAL A 1063 -26.70 -20.93 -30.16
C VAL A 1063 -28.14 -20.93 -30.63
N HIS A 1064 -28.40 -20.90 -31.93
CA HIS A 1064 -29.76 -20.87 -32.52
C HIS A 1064 -30.69 -19.87 -31.82
N ALA A 1065 -30.24 -18.61 -31.73
CA ALA A 1065 -30.97 -17.54 -31.05
C ALA A 1065 -32.35 -17.30 -31.67
N VAL A 1066 -33.39 -17.27 -30.83
CA VAL A 1066 -34.78 -16.94 -31.19
C VAL A 1066 -35.08 -15.47 -30.87
N ARG A 1067 -34.46 -14.95 -29.81
CA ARG A 1067 -34.71 -13.60 -29.29
C ARG A 1067 -33.48 -13.07 -28.58
N ALA A 1068 -33.15 -11.80 -28.76
CA ALA A 1068 -32.11 -11.10 -28.01
C ALA A 1068 -32.66 -9.82 -27.39
N VAL A 1069 -32.42 -9.58 -26.10
CA VAL A 1069 -32.88 -8.39 -25.37
C VAL A 1069 -31.69 -7.77 -24.66
N ASP A 1070 -31.50 -6.47 -24.85
CA ASP A 1070 -30.57 -5.70 -24.01
C ASP A 1070 -31.15 -5.61 -22.61
N TRP A 1071 -30.49 -6.25 -21.64
CA TRP A 1071 -30.95 -6.24 -20.26
C TRP A 1071 -30.84 -4.86 -19.62
N GLU A 1072 -29.98 -3.96 -20.08
CA GLU A 1072 -29.87 -2.63 -19.48
C GLU A 1072 -31.07 -1.76 -19.86
N SER A 1073 -31.48 -1.77 -21.14
CA SER A 1073 -32.60 -0.95 -21.64
C SER A 1073 -33.95 -1.67 -21.69
N GLY A 1074 -33.96 -3.00 -21.62
CA GLY A 1074 -35.15 -3.83 -21.83
C GLY A 1074 -35.62 -3.91 -23.29
N ARG A 1075 -34.87 -3.31 -24.23
CA ARG A 1075 -35.22 -3.28 -25.65
C ARG A 1075 -34.82 -4.59 -26.34
N GLU A 1076 -35.70 -5.06 -27.20
CA GLU A 1076 -35.39 -6.17 -28.10
C GLU A 1076 -34.40 -5.72 -29.18
N LEU A 1077 -33.39 -6.54 -29.43
CA LEU A 1077 -32.33 -6.26 -30.39
C LEU A 1077 -32.59 -7.01 -31.70
N PRO A 1078 -32.31 -6.40 -32.87
CA PRO A 1078 -32.59 -7.01 -34.15
C PRO A 1078 -31.62 -8.17 -34.43
N VAL A 1079 -32.11 -9.41 -34.31
CA VAL A 1079 -31.37 -10.62 -34.70
C VAL A 1079 -31.66 -10.91 -36.18
N GLY A 1080 -30.63 -10.85 -37.03
CA GLY A 1080 -30.74 -11.11 -38.47
C GLY A 1080 -29.73 -12.16 -38.92
N ASN A 1081 -30.19 -13.20 -39.64
CA ASN A 1081 -29.34 -14.27 -40.19
C ASN A 1081 -28.37 -14.91 -39.16
N GLY A 1082 -28.79 -15.03 -37.89
CA GLY A 1082 -27.94 -15.57 -36.82
C GLY A 1082 -26.85 -14.61 -36.33
N SER A 1083 -26.98 -13.30 -36.57
CA SER A 1083 -26.04 -12.26 -36.16
C SER A 1083 -26.74 -11.11 -35.43
N LEU A 1084 -25.98 -10.39 -34.61
CA LEU A 1084 -26.45 -9.26 -33.83
C LEU A 1084 -25.45 -8.08 -33.91
N PRO A 1085 -25.80 -6.97 -34.59
CA PRO A 1085 -24.96 -5.78 -34.64
C PRO A 1085 -25.02 -5.02 -33.31
N LEU A 1086 -23.88 -4.50 -32.86
CA LEU A 1086 -23.73 -3.75 -31.62
C LEU A 1086 -22.81 -2.54 -31.82
N LYS A 1087 -23.08 -1.47 -31.06
CA LYS A 1087 -22.18 -0.32 -30.90
C LYS A 1087 -21.80 -0.17 -29.44
N LEU A 1088 -20.51 -0.29 -29.14
CA LEU A 1088 -19.98 -0.16 -27.79
C LEU A 1088 -19.09 1.08 -27.71
N GLN A 1089 -19.31 1.91 -26.68
CA GLN A 1089 -18.36 2.97 -26.35
C GLN A 1089 -17.05 2.36 -25.88
N LYS A 1090 -15.96 3.13 -26.00
CA LYS A 1090 -14.66 2.77 -25.43
C LYS A 1090 -14.85 2.28 -23.99
N HIS A 1091 -14.33 1.09 -23.72
CA HIS A 1091 -14.31 0.48 -22.38
C HIS A 1091 -15.67 0.19 -21.71
N ASP A 1092 -16.79 0.41 -22.40
CA ASP A 1092 -18.14 0.08 -21.91
C ASP A 1092 -18.51 -1.39 -22.20
N PHE A 1093 -19.67 -1.83 -21.71
CA PHE A 1093 -20.21 -3.17 -21.95
C PHE A 1093 -21.68 -3.13 -22.36
N ARG A 1094 -22.17 -4.27 -22.86
CA ARG A 1094 -23.61 -4.59 -22.96
C ARG A 1094 -23.89 -5.95 -22.36
N LEU A 1095 -25.02 -6.06 -21.68
CA LEU A 1095 -25.51 -7.32 -21.13
C LEU A 1095 -26.75 -7.77 -21.92
N ILE A 1096 -26.62 -8.87 -22.67
CA ILE A 1096 -27.60 -9.30 -23.66
C ILE A 1096 -28.18 -10.64 -23.22
N HIS A 1097 -29.49 -10.73 -23.11
CA HIS A 1097 -30.19 -11.98 -22.85
C HIS A 1097 -30.74 -12.58 -24.13
N ILE A 1098 -30.37 -13.81 -24.37
CA ILE A 1098 -30.63 -14.57 -25.59
C ILE A 1098 -31.46 -15.79 -25.20
N THR A 1099 -32.63 -15.91 -25.80
CA THR A 1099 -33.44 -17.14 -25.74
C THR A 1099 -33.03 -18.02 -26.92
N THR A 1100 -32.68 -19.27 -26.63
CA THR A 1100 -32.25 -20.29 -27.61
C THR A 1100 -33.37 -21.32 -27.84
N LYS A 1101 -33.34 -22.02 -28.98
CA LYS A 1101 -34.37 -23.01 -29.34
C LYS A 1101 -34.42 -24.23 -28.42
#